data_AF-A0A562QQ78-F1
#
_entry.id   AF-A0A562QQ78-F1
#
_cell.length_a   1.000
_cell.length_b   1.000
_cell.length_c   1.000
_cell.angle_alpha   90.00
_cell.angle_beta   90.00
_cell.angle_gamma   90.00
#
_symmetry.space_group_name_H-M   'P 1'
#
loop_
_entity.id
_entity.type
_entity.pdbx_description
1 polymer ?
#
loop_
_entity_poly.entity_id
_entity_poly.type
_entity_poly.pdbx_seq_one_letter_code
_entity_poly.pdbx_strand_id
1 'polypeptide(L)'
;MAGLYGPAHAADLPVKTAPPITAAPSTLWNWTGIYVGAHLGGAFGSSDWQTATGLQADFSNRGFPGSGNAEGLLGGGQIGVNYQFGTWVTGLEIAASAADVDGFAKCANRADNRYGVISFTCDNRVTSLGTIAGRLGQTWGNLLIYGKAGAAWATDESDARTSHYINKFNQSGTRWGWMGGLGLEYAFSPNLSAFVEYDHFDFGSKDSNYVDQFNNASTVGFRQRFDMIKAGVNYGLGGPILNARADAATTPVLLGGWTIEAGSRYFGSTGRMQKDLYGLRPTHLVSRLIYGDQTGHAAETFFRFDHKSGFFARGNLGLGPLVDGKLNDEDFPYINYSNTNSDMKSGRFTYGTADVGYNFINDDGRRLGAYVGYHSFYERANGFGIQQQATNGPPLEASKSFLVLSETETWRAAAIGINAQARLSDRLKLEVDAAYLPYASRSGFDNHWLRADINPTPDPGHGWGTQFEAVLSYAVSDRFSVGVGGRYWFFTTDSAYSQFPGGSPQTTKFYSERYGGFLQASYKSGELDTAQAKANGIDKEPPPVMPTNWAGVYLGGTIGAGKGRSHYADPFPTPVSGDYADLGGAMFGGQIGINYQTGSWVLGLEASGYWANVQGTNTCFGAFPSPQIAGFNCGSQIDALGALTGRVGYAFDRTLLYVKGGSAWDRQTNQFNTGGISGTILTNGNTNWGWTVGGGLEYALLPNWSMALEYKYYDFGKSPVFTTAGLGSVPLSPNSTTVQTVSLGVNYKLPILGAR
;
A
#
# COMPACT_ATOMS: atom_id res chain seq x y z
N MET A 1 -21.27 -7.54 -101.82
CA MET A 1 -22.00 -6.45 -101.11
C MET A 1 -21.84 -6.70 -99.61
N ALA A 2 -21.58 -5.64 -98.85
CA ALA A 2 -21.19 -5.53 -97.43
C ALA A 2 -21.91 -6.47 -96.44
N GLY A 3 -21.43 -6.79 -95.22
CA GLY A 3 -20.30 -6.33 -94.40
C GLY A 3 -20.40 -7.01 -93.02
N LEU A 4 -19.26 -7.19 -92.34
CA LEU A 4 -19.06 -7.98 -91.10
C LEU A 4 -19.41 -7.25 -89.78
N TYR A 5 -19.76 -8.08 -88.78
CA TYR A 5 -19.75 -7.98 -87.30
C TYR A 5 -19.09 -6.78 -86.57
N GLY A 6 -19.67 -6.39 -85.43
CA GLY A 6 -18.96 -5.77 -84.29
C GLY A 6 -19.88 -5.14 -83.21
N PRO A 7 -19.68 -5.40 -81.90
CA PRO A 7 -20.55 -4.93 -80.80
C PRO A 7 -20.28 -3.47 -80.39
N ALA A 8 -21.32 -2.76 -79.97
CA ALA A 8 -21.18 -1.43 -79.38
C ALA A 8 -20.91 -1.54 -77.87
N HIS A 9 -19.73 -1.11 -77.44
CA HIS A 9 -19.40 -0.83 -76.04
C HIS A 9 -20.16 0.40 -75.58
N ALA A 10 -20.85 0.30 -74.44
CA ALA A 10 -21.33 1.47 -73.71
C ALA A 10 -20.12 2.24 -73.17
N ALA A 11 -20.07 3.55 -73.45
CA ALA A 11 -19.09 4.45 -72.89
C ALA A 11 -19.51 4.81 -71.46
N ASP A 12 -18.64 4.49 -70.49
CA ASP A 12 -18.76 4.97 -69.11
C ASP A 12 -18.61 6.50 -69.07
N LEU A 13 -19.59 7.16 -68.44
CA LEU A 13 -19.49 8.57 -68.05
C LEU A 13 -18.47 8.70 -66.91
N PRO A 14 -17.52 9.65 -66.96
CA PRO A 14 -16.57 9.85 -65.88
C PRO A 14 -17.30 10.28 -64.59
N VAL A 15 -17.14 9.48 -63.54
CA VAL A 15 -17.54 9.83 -62.17
C VAL A 15 -16.83 11.14 -61.80
N LYS A 16 -17.64 12.17 -61.58
CA LYS A 16 -17.19 13.44 -61.00
C LYS A 16 -16.70 13.14 -59.58
N THR A 17 -15.39 13.07 -59.40
CA THR A 17 -14.76 12.87 -58.09
C THR A 17 -15.28 13.96 -57.14
N ALA A 18 -15.85 13.53 -56.01
CA ALA A 18 -16.11 14.44 -54.90
C ALA A 18 -14.80 15.15 -54.55
N PRO A 19 -14.81 16.45 -54.24
CA PRO A 19 -13.60 17.13 -53.78
C PRO A 19 -13.04 16.32 -52.59
N PRO A 20 -11.72 16.11 -52.52
CA PRO A 20 -11.14 15.43 -51.38
C PRO A 20 -11.63 16.14 -50.13
N ILE A 21 -12.21 15.37 -49.20
CA ILE A 21 -12.52 15.84 -47.86
C ILE A 21 -11.16 16.25 -47.31
N THR A 22 -10.88 17.56 -47.35
CA THR A 22 -9.74 18.12 -46.65
C THR A 22 -10.04 17.82 -45.20
N ALA A 23 -9.28 16.88 -44.62
CA ALA A 23 -9.30 16.66 -43.19
C ALA A 23 -9.19 18.03 -42.53
N ALA A 24 -10.18 18.40 -41.73
CA ALA A 24 -10.08 19.59 -40.91
C ALA A 24 -8.72 19.49 -40.19
N PRO A 25 -7.89 20.55 -40.21
CA PRO A 25 -6.62 20.51 -39.48
C PRO A 25 -6.95 20.07 -38.06
N SER A 26 -6.28 19.03 -37.56
CA SER A 26 -6.39 18.63 -36.16
C SER A 26 -6.10 19.88 -35.35
N THR A 27 -7.12 20.46 -34.73
CA THR A 27 -6.94 21.64 -33.90
C THR A 27 -6.03 21.22 -32.75
N LEU A 28 -4.77 21.62 -32.82
CA LEU A 28 -3.83 21.47 -31.72
C LEU A 28 -4.45 22.11 -30.48
N TRP A 29 -4.30 21.46 -29.33
CA TRP A 29 -4.68 22.04 -28.06
C TRP A 29 -4.02 23.41 -27.88
N ASN A 30 -4.83 24.45 -27.67
CA ASN A 30 -4.34 25.77 -27.30
C ASN A 30 -4.46 25.92 -25.79
N TRP A 31 -3.33 26.07 -25.11
CA TRP A 31 -3.26 26.29 -23.68
C TRP A 31 -3.73 27.68 -23.26
N THR A 32 -3.98 28.60 -24.20
CA THR A 32 -4.45 29.96 -23.92
C THR A 32 -5.87 29.95 -23.33
N GLY A 33 -6.03 30.59 -22.17
CA GLY A 33 -7.33 30.76 -21.54
C GLY A 33 -7.27 30.70 -20.01
N ILE A 34 -8.46 30.85 -19.41
CA ILE A 34 -8.66 30.67 -17.97
C ILE A 34 -9.03 29.21 -17.71
N TYR A 35 -8.43 28.62 -16.68
CA TYR A 35 -8.80 27.30 -16.19
C TYR A 35 -9.09 27.34 -14.69
N VAL A 36 -9.96 26.42 -14.27
CA VAL A 36 -10.20 26.10 -12.86
C VAL A 36 -9.95 24.62 -12.66
N GLY A 37 -9.44 24.21 -11.51
CA GLY A 37 -9.11 22.82 -11.27
C GLY A 37 -9.15 22.42 -9.82
N ALA A 38 -9.02 21.12 -9.61
CA ALA A 38 -8.93 20.48 -8.31
C ALA A 38 -7.70 19.57 -8.27
N HIS A 39 -7.13 19.40 -7.08
CA HIS A 39 -5.97 18.55 -6.87
C HIS A 39 -6.01 17.83 -5.53
N LEU A 40 -5.27 16.73 -5.47
CA LEU A 40 -4.93 15.99 -4.26
C LEU A 40 -3.43 15.71 -4.30
N GLY A 41 -2.79 15.70 -3.14
CA GLY A 41 -1.35 15.50 -3.07
C GLY A 41 -0.85 15.11 -1.69
N GLY A 42 0.44 14.79 -1.66
CA GLY A 42 1.20 14.55 -0.45
C GLY A 42 2.29 15.58 -0.27
N ALA A 43 2.58 15.92 0.97
CA ALA A 43 3.73 16.75 1.33
C ALA A 43 4.67 15.98 2.27
N PHE A 44 5.96 16.27 2.21
CA PHE A 44 7.00 15.74 3.09
C PHE A 44 8.10 16.77 3.30
N GLY A 45 8.70 16.83 4.48
CA GLY A 45 9.66 17.89 4.82
C GLY A 45 10.10 17.86 6.27
N SER A 46 10.49 19.03 6.79
CA SER A 46 10.92 19.20 8.18
C SER A 46 10.32 20.42 8.86
N SER A 47 10.11 20.27 10.16
CA SER A 47 9.78 21.34 11.12
C SER A 47 10.88 21.36 12.18
N ASP A 48 11.60 22.48 12.29
CA ASP A 48 12.76 22.62 13.15
C ASP A 48 12.51 23.70 14.21
N TRP A 49 12.37 23.30 15.47
CA TRP A 49 12.45 24.16 16.63
C TRP A 49 13.92 24.45 16.91
N GLN A 50 14.27 25.73 17.08
CA GLN A 50 15.67 26.17 17.13
C GLN A 50 16.04 26.66 18.53
N THR A 51 15.18 27.48 19.14
CA THR A 51 15.43 28.14 20.43
C THR A 51 14.12 28.45 21.12
N ALA A 52 14.15 28.63 22.44
CA ALA A 52 13.02 29.18 23.20
C ALA A 52 13.52 30.21 24.23
N THR A 53 12.63 31.12 24.62
CA THR A 53 12.79 32.09 25.72
C THR A 53 11.59 32.03 26.66
N GLY A 54 11.68 32.64 27.85
CA GLY A 54 10.59 32.64 28.83
C GLY A 54 10.39 31.28 29.48
N LEU A 55 9.15 30.99 29.89
CA LEU A 55 8.82 29.82 30.70
C LEU A 55 9.22 28.48 30.04
N GLN A 56 9.11 28.34 28.71
CA GLN A 56 9.57 27.12 28.01
C GLN A 56 11.09 26.93 28.08
N ALA A 57 11.88 28.01 28.12
CA ALA A 57 13.33 27.92 28.30
C ALA A 57 13.70 27.48 29.72
N ASP A 58 12.92 27.90 30.72
CA ASP A 58 13.12 27.52 32.13
C ASP A 58 12.76 26.05 32.40
N PHE A 59 11.80 25.50 31.65
CA PHE A 59 11.49 24.07 31.71
C PHE A 59 12.45 23.17 30.93
N SER A 60 13.40 23.73 30.17
CA SER A 60 14.18 22.96 29.19
C SER A 60 15.70 22.93 29.42
N ASN A 61 16.21 23.28 30.62
CA ASN A 61 17.66 23.37 30.89
C ASN A 61 18.45 24.14 29.79
N ARG A 62 17.81 25.17 29.19
CA ARG A 62 18.31 25.98 28.04
C ARG A 62 18.46 25.24 26.70
N GLY A 63 17.88 24.04 26.54
CA GLY A 63 17.83 23.30 25.29
C GLY A 63 16.38 23.09 24.83
N PHE A 64 15.92 23.95 23.91
CA PHE A 64 14.66 23.77 23.17
C PHE A 64 14.82 23.50 21.64
N PRO A 65 15.96 23.03 21.10
CA PRO A 65 16.03 22.66 19.69
C PRO A 65 15.47 21.25 19.45
N GLY A 66 14.69 21.08 18.39
CA GLY A 66 14.21 19.78 17.94
C GLY A 66 13.94 19.82 16.43
N SER A 67 14.20 18.72 15.73
CA SER A 67 13.88 18.59 14.30
C SER A 67 12.94 17.42 14.13
N GLY A 68 11.85 17.64 13.39
CA GLY A 68 10.82 16.64 13.14
C GLY A 68 10.52 16.55 11.65
N ASN A 69 10.46 15.33 11.13
CA ASN A 69 9.99 15.09 9.77
C ASN A 69 8.47 15.33 9.73
N ALA A 70 8.07 16.21 8.83
CA ALA A 70 6.68 16.52 8.55
C ALA A 70 6.24 15.78 7.29
N GLU A 71 5.06 15.21 7.30
CA GLU A 71 4.49 14.54 6.12
C GLU A 71 2.97 14.66 6.16
N GLY A 72 2.33 14.54 5.01
CA GLY A 72 1.03 15.16 4.85
C GLY A 72 0.19 14.71 3.68
N LEU A 73 -1.13 14.81 3.84
CA LEU A 73 -2.08 14.85 2.71
C LEU A 73 -2.56 16.29 2.55
N LEU A 74 -2.90 16.66 1.32
CA LEU A 74 -3.58 17.91 1.02
C LEU A 74 -4.53 17.75 -0.16
N GLY A 75 -5.53 18.60 -0.17
CA GLY A 75 -6.53 18.67 -1.22
C GLY A 75 -6.98 20.11 -1.41
N GLY A 76 -7.18 20.50 -2.66
CA GLY A 76 -7.41 21.90 -2.95
C GLY A 76 -7.91 22.16 -4.35
N GLY A 77 -7.99 23.45 -4.66
CA GLY A 77 -8.36 23.95 -5.97
C GLY A 77 -7.37 24.99 -6.46
N GLN A 78 -7.39 25.21 -7.76
CA GLN A 78 -6.57 26.20 -8.43
C GLN A 78 -7.37 26.93 -9.50
N ILE A 79 -7.00 28.18 -9.73
CA ILE A 79 -7.43 28.99 -10.86
C ILE A 79 -6.20 29.57 -11.51
N GLY A 80 -6.17 29.60 -12.83
CA GLY A 80 -5.09 30.25 -13.53
C GLY A 80 -5.45 30.72 -14.91
N VAL A 81 -4.54 31.51 -15.46
CA VAL A 81 -4.61 32.03 -16.82
C VAL A 81 -3.32 31.70 -17.53
N ASN A 82 -3.44 31.11 -18.72
CA ASN A 82 -2.33 30.78 -19.59
C ASN A 82 -2.42 31.59 -20.88
N TYR A 83 -1.27 31.92 -21.44
CA TYR A 83 -1.09 32.52 -22.76
C TYR A 83 -0.02 31.73 -23.52
N GLN A 84 -0.42 31.16 -24.66
CA GLN A 84 0.46 30.38 -25.52
C GLN A 84 0.94 31.23 -26.70
N PHE A 85 2.26 31.26 -26.92
CA PHE A 85 2.91 31.89 -28.07
C PHE A 85 3.89 30.90 -28.71
N GLY A 86 3.54 30.41 -29.90
CA GLY A 86 4.26 29.31 -30.53
C GLY A 86 4.18 28.03 -29.67
N THR A 87 5.35 27.45 -29.37
CA THR A 87 5.46 26.28 -28.47
C THR A 87 5.61 26.67 -27.00
N TRP A 88 5.65 27.95 -26.65
CA TRP A 88 5.80 28.40 -25.27
C TRP A 88 4.44 28.76 -24.66
N VAL A 89 4.28 28.45 -23.37
CA VAL A 89 3.13 28.83 -22.55
C VAL A 89 3.65 29.58 -21.33
N THR A 90 3.10 30.75 -21.08
CA THR A 90 3.30 31.48 -19.82
C THR A 90 1.97 31.68 -19.12
N GLY A 91 1.96 31.75 -17.80
CA GLY A 91 0.71 31.92 -17.06
C GLY A 91 0.89 32.38 -15.63
N LEU A 92 -0.23 32.66 -14.98
CA LEU A 92 -0.33 32.92 -13.55
C LEU A 92 -1.31 31.92 -12.96
N GLU A 93 -0.96 31.34 -11.81
CA GLU A 93 -1.80 30.40 -11.08
C GLU A 93 -1.91 30.82 -9.61
N ILE A 94 -3.12 30.70 -9.08
CA ILE A 94 -3.41 30.83 -7.65
C ILE A 94 -4.00 29.49 -7.21
N ALA A 95 -3.43 28.90 -6.16
CA ALA A 95 -3.93 27.66 -5.60
C ALA A 95 -4.12 27.79 -4.08
N ALA A 96 -5.13 27.11 -3.57
CA ALA A 96 -5.40 26.98 -2.15
C ALA A 96 -5.70 25.52 -1.82
N SER A 97 -5.10 25.03 -0.74
CA SER A 97 -5.20 23.64 -0.29
C SER A 97 -5.55 23.61 1.20
N ALA A 98 -6.54 22.79 1.53
CA ALA A 98 -6.66 22.24 2.87
C ALA A 98 -5.54 21.21 3.04
N ALA A 99 -4.88 21.24 4.19
CA ALA A 99 -3.70 20.44 4.43
C ALA A 99 -3.81 19.75 5.79
N ASP A 100 -3.24 18.56 5.86
CA ASP A 100 -2.95 17.87 7.09
C ASP A 100 -1.52 17.37 6.95
N VAL A 101 -0.53 18.25 7.20
CA VAL A 101 0.90 17.94 7.14
C VAL A 101 1.47 18.11 8.53
N ASP A 102 1.82 17.01 9.20
CA ASP A 102 2.19 17.00 10.61
C ASP A 102 3.54 16.31 10.86
N GLY A 103 4.25 16.80 11.89
CA GLY A 103 5.54 16.25 12.29
C GLY A 103 5.79 16.44 13.79
N PHE A 104 6.44 15.43 14.38
CA PHE A 104 6.80 15.43 15.79
C PHE A 104 8.31 15.57 15.96
N ALA A 105 8.74 16.30 16.98
CA ALA A 105 10.14 16.46 17.36
C ALA A 105 10.31 16.43 18.88
N LYS A 106 11.37 15.78 19.35
CA LYS A 106 11.77 15.90 20.75
C LYS A 106 12.52 17.20 20.86
N CYS A 107 11.89 18.20 21.48
CA CYS A 107 12.42 19.56 21.49
C CYS A 107 13.13 19.92 22.79
N ALA A 108 12.82 19.26 23.91
CA ALA A 108 13.51 19.50 25.18
C ALA A 108 13.40 18.33 26.17
N ASN A 109 14.27 18.31 27.17
CA ASN A 109 14.16 17.48 28.36
C ASN A 109 14.78 18.16 29.59
N ARG A 110 14.28 17.82 30.78
CA ARG A 110 14.75 18.37 32.05
C ARG A 110 14.71 17.31 33.15
N ALA A 111 15.74 17.28 33.99
CA ALA A 111 15.74 16.49 35.21
C ALA A 111 14.78 17.09 36.25
N ASP A 112 14.01 16.24 36.92
CA ASP A 112 13.01 16.58 37.91
C ASP A 112 13.08 15.64 39.13
N ASN A 113 12.89 16.20 40.31
CA ASN A 113 13.05 15.46 41.57
C ASN A 113 11.86 14.54 41.90
N ARG A 114 10.69 14.72 41.28
CA ARG A 114 9.51 13.86 41.48
C ARG A 114 9.36 12.81 40.39
N TYR A 115 9.59 13.17 39.14
CA TYR A 115 9.31 12.33 37.97
C TYR A 115 10.57 11.86 37.22
N GLY A 116 11.76 12.18 37.72
CA GLY A 116 13.03 11.80 37.10
C GLY A 116 13.37 12.68 35.90
N VAL A 117 12.83 12.38 34.72
CA VAL A 117 13.05 13.18 33.50
C VAL A 117 11.72 13.60 32.89
N ILE A 118 11.52 14.91 32.79
CA ILE A 118 10.42 15.51 32.04
C ILE A 118 10.90 15.66 30.59
N SER A 119 10.10 15.20 29.63
CA SER A 119 10.38 15.38 28.20
C SER A 119 9.33 16.29 27.58
N PHE A 120 9.74 17.05 26.57
CA PHE A 120 8.87 17.86 25.72
C PHE A 120 8.81 17.24 24.34
N THR A 121 7.58 16.99 23.88
CA THR A 121 7.30 16.67 22.48
C THR A 121 6.70 17.91 21.85
N CYS A 122 7.33 18.37 20.79
CA CYS A 122 6.81 19.41 19.92
C CYS A 122 6.14 18.77 18.71
N ASP A 123 5.01 19.35 18.33
CA ASP A 123 4.15 18.95 17.21
C ASP A 123 3.87 20.21 16.39
N ASN A 124 3.90 20.08 15.07
CA ASN A 124 3.52 21.14 14.17
C ASN A 124 2.71 20.57 13.01
N ARG A 125 1.53 21.15 12.78
CA ARG A 125 0.58 20.76 11.74
C ARG A 125 0.26 21.93 10.83
N VAL A 126 0.55 21.79 9.54
CA VAL A 126 0.06 22.72 8.50
C VAL A 126 -1.37 22.36 8.17
N THR A 127 -2.29 23.31 8.39
CA THR A 127 -3.73 23.15 8.18
C THR A 127 -4.20 23.70 6.83
N SER A 128 -3.47 24.66 6.28
CA SER A 128 -3.72 25.18 4.93
C SER A 128 -2.46 25.69 4.26
N LEU A 129 -2.46 25.64 2.93
CA LEU A 129 -1.38 26.11 2.06
C LEU A 129 -1.98 26.94 0.93
N GLY A 130 -1.36 28.06 0.61
CA GLY A 130 -1.73 28.90 -0.52
C GLY A 130 -0.51 29.32 -1.34
N THR A 131 -0.71 29.48 -2.64
CA THR A 131 0.35 29.90 -3.58
C THR A 131 -0.17 30.91 -4.58
N ILE A 132 0.73 31.81 -5.00
CA ILE A 132 0.57 32.67 -6.18
C ILE A 132 1.85 32.50 -6.99
N ALA A 133 1.75 31.89 -8.17
CA ALA A 133 2.89 31.45 -8.95
C ALA A 133 2.81 31.86 -10.42
N GLY A 134 3.92 32.35 -10.96
CA GLY A 134 4.12 32.45 -12.40
C GLY A 134 4.51 31.09 -12.97
N ARG A 135 3.96 30.74 -14.13
CA ARG A 135 4.22 29.50 -14.88
C ARG A 135 4.93 29.84 -16.19
N LEU A 136 5.90 29.01 -16.57
CA LEU A 136 6.55 29.04 -17.89
C LEU A 136 6.85 27.62 -18.34
N GLY A 137 6.42 27.26 -19.55
CA GLY A 137 6.60 25.92 -20.08
C GLY A 137 6.59 25.85 -21.59
N GLN A 138 6.84 24.66 -22.10
CA GLN A 138 6.85 24.34 -23.52
C GLN A 138 5.84 23.23 -23.81
N THR A 139 5.17 23.30 -24.95
CA THR A 139 4.18 22.32 -25.42
C THR A 139 4.75 21.40 -26.50
N TRP A 140 4.37 20.13 -26.41
CA TRP A 140 4.55 19.10 -27.42
C TRP A 140 3.18 18.51 -27.76
N GLY A 141 2.41 19.23 -28.56
CA GLY A 141 1.01 18.90 -28.83
C GLY A 141 0.16 19.08 -27.58
N ASN A 142 -0.46 18.00 -27.10
CA ASN A 142 -1.34 18.01 -25.94
C ASN A 142 -0.59 17.93 -24.59
N LEU A 143 0.73 17.77 -24.59
CA LEU A 143 1.55 17.77 -23.39
C LEU A 143 2.16 19.16 -23.16
N LEU A 144 2.10 19.65 -21.93
CA LEU A 144 2.80 20.83 -21.43
C LEU A 144 3.76 20.41 -20.32
N ILE A 145 5.04 20.76 -20.48
CA ILE A 145 6.04 20.65 -19.41
C ILE A 145 6.38 22.07 -18.97
N TYR A 146 6.27 22.36 -17.68
CA TYR A 146 6.42 23.72 -17.17
C TYR A 146 7.15 23.75 -15.83
N GLY A 147 7.78 24.89 -15.55
CA GLY A 147 8.21 25.28 -14.21
C GLY A 147 7.30 26.37 -13.65
N LYS A 148 7.27 26.47 -12.33
CA LYS A 148 6.55 27.53 -11.60
C LYS A 148 7.38 28.06 -10.43
N ALA A 149 7.26 29.35 -10.16
CA ALA A 149 7.94 30.03 -9.06
C ALA A 149 7.04 31.14 -8.52
N GLY A 150 7.04 31.37 -7.21
CA GLY A 150 6.15 32.37 -6.64
C GLY A 150 6.19 32.51 -5.12
N ALA A 151 5.22 33.26 -4.60
CA ALA A 151 5.00 33.40 -3.17
C ALA A 151 4.12 32.26 -2.65
N ALA A 152 4.38 31.82 -1.42
CA ALA A 152 3.58 30.83 -0.72
C ALA A 152 3.27 31.30 0.70
N TRP A 153 2.15 30.84 1.23
CA TRP A 153 1.85 30.98 2.66
C TRP A 153 1.26 29.69 3.22
N ALA A 154 1.59 29.38 4.46
CA ALA A 154 1.07 28.24 5.20
C ALA A 154 0.43 28.74 6.49
N THR A 155 -0.72 28.19 6.86
CA THR A 155 -1.28 28.35 8.21
C THR A 155 -0.97 27.09 9.00
N ASP A 156 -0.37 27.27 10.17
CA ASP A 156 0.07 26.20 11.03
C ASP A 156 -0.53 26.32 12.44
N GLU A 157 -0.67 25.17 13.08
CA GLU A 157 -0.90 25.00 14.51
C GLU A 157 0.29 24.21 15.06
N SER A 158 0.96 24.75 16.09
CA SER A 158 2.07 24.08 16.75
C SER A 158 1.87 24.00 18.25
N ASP A 159 2.16 22.84 18.81
CA ASP A 159 2.02 22.50 20.20
C ASP A 159 3.37 22.04 20.79
N ALA A 160 3.67 22.40 22.02
CA ALA A 160 4.71 21.79 22.83
C ALA A 160 4.09 21.23 24.13
N ARG A 161 4.25 19.91 24.32
CA ARG A 161 3.58 19.13 25.38
C ARG A 161 4.60 18.47 26.28
N THR A 162 4.38 18.56 27.59
CA THR A 162 5.22 17.87 28.58
C THR A 162 4.69 16.48 28.90
N SER A 163 5.56 15.58 29.34
CA SER A 163 5.18 14.20 29.69
C SER A 163 4.29 14.04 30.92
N HIS A 164 4.50 14.84 31.98
CA HIS A 164 3.87 14.65 33.29
C HIS A 164 3.13 15.89 33.84
N TYR A 165 3.40 17.09 33.31
CA TYR A 165 2.72 18.31 33.72
C TYR A 165 1.57 18.63 32.77
N ILE A 166 0.57 19.33 33.30
CA ILE A 166 -0.57 19.79 32.50
C ILE A 166 -0.17 20.85 31.47
N ASN A 167 1.02 21.48 31.58
CA ASN A 167 1.47 22.54 30.68
C ASN A 167 1.47 22.08 29.22
N LYS A 168 0.70 22.80 28.40
CA LYS A 168 0.65 22.69 26.96
C LYS A 168 0.83 24.09 26.39
N PHE A 169 1.96 24.33 25.73
CA PHE A 169 2.18 25.57 24.99
C PHE A 169 1.67 25.39 23.57
N ASN A 170 0.98 26.39 23.04
CA ASN A 170 0.47 26.34 21.68
C ASN A 170 0.67 27.69 20.97
N GLN A 171 0.70 27.62 19.64
CA GLN A 171 0.70 28.77 18.76
C GLN A 171 -0.05 28.39 17.47
N SER A 172 -0.75 29.37 16.89
CA SER A 172 -1.27 29.27 15.53
C SER A 172 -0.93 30.52 14.76
N GLY A 173 -0.76 30.42 13.45
CA GLY A 173 -0.41 31.59 12.65
C GLY A 173 -0.19 31.28 11.18
N THR A 174 -0.04 32.34 10.40
CA THR A 174 0.26 32.25 8.97
C THR A 174 1.69 32.69 8.70
N ARG A 175 2.44 31.87 7.96
CA ARG A 175 3.81 32.12 7.54
C ARG A 175 3.85 32.36 6.05
N TRP A 176 4.74 33.25 5.63
CA TRP A 176 5.00 33.56 4.22
C TRP A 176 6.39 33.08 3.85
N GLY A 177 6.50 32.56 2.64
CA GLY A 177 7.71 32.01 2.07
C GLY A 177 7.66 32.09 0.55
N TRP A 178 8.53 31.32 -0.09
CA TRP A 178 8.55 31.17 -1.53
C TRP A 178 8.32 29.70 -1.90
N MET A 179 7.88 29.50 -3.15
CA MET A 179 7.77 28.18 -3.75
C MET A 179 8.49 28.12 -5.10
N GLY A 180 8.96 26.93 -5.45
CA GLY A 180 9.47 26.60 -6.78
C GLY A 180 9.08 25.18 -7.16
N GLY A 181 8.61 24.95 -8.39
CA GLY A 181 8.06 23.66 -8.79
C GLY A 181 8.16 23.35 -10.28
N LEU A 182 7.91 22.09 -10.62
CA LEU A 182 7.92 21.53 -11.96
C LEU A 182 6.65 20.71 -12.17
N GLY A 183 6.07 20.77 -13.36
CA GLY A 183 4.83 20.07 -13.67
C GLY A 183 4.76 19.52 -15.10
N LEU A 184 3.98 18.45 -15.22
CA LEU A 184 3.55 17.85 -16.48
C LEU A 184 2.03 17.96 -16.54
N GLU A 185 1.48 18.51 -17.62
CA GLU A 185 0.04 18.62 -17.82
C GLU A 185 -0.35 18.12 -19.22
N TYR A 186 -1.34 17.24 -19.29
CA TYR A 186 -1.77 16.60 -20.54
C TYR A 186 -3.26 16.88 -20.81
N ALA A 187 -3.54 17.48 -21.95
CA ALA A 187 -4.89 17.73 -22.44
C ALA A 187 -5.47 16.49 -23.14
N PHE A 188 -6.53 15.93 -22.58
CA PHE A 188 -7.17 14.71 -23.11
C PHE A 188 -8.58 14.96 -23.65
N SER A 189 -9.15 16.15 -23.46
CA SER A 189 -10.39 16.59 -24.12
C SER A 189 -10.36 18.11 -24.39
N PRO A 190 -11.22 18.68 -25.27
CA PRO A 190 -11.31 20.12 -25.62
C PRO A 190 -11.36 21.12 -24.45
N ASN A 191 -11.71 20.67 -23.24
CA ASN A 191 -11.76 21.52 -22.05
C ASN A 191 -11.15 20.84 -20.82
N LEU A 192 -10.52 19.66 -20.93
CA LEU A 192 -9.97 18.95 -19.77
C LEU A 192 -8.51 18.59 -19.97
N SER A 193 -7.72 18.87 -18.94
CA SER A 193 -6.35 18.39 -18.77
C SER A 193 -6.15 17.77 -17.39
N ALA A 194 -5.18 16.88 -17.28
CA ALA A 194 -4.71 16.31 -16.02
C ALA A 194 -3.24 16.65 -15.84
N PHE A 195 -2.81 16.84 -14.59
CA PHE A 195 -1.42 17.17 -14.30
C PHE A 195 -0.85 16.38 -13.13
N VAL A 196 0.47 16.34 -13.09
CA VAL A 196 1.28 15.98 -11.93
C VAL A 196 2.29 17.10 -11.71
N GLU A 197 2.40 17.59 -10.48
CA GLU A 197 3.29 18.68 -10.06
C GLU A 197 4.15 18.24 -8.87
N TYR A 198 5.41 18.69 -8.86
CA TYR A 198 6.29 18.73 -7.71
C TYR A 198 6.56 20.19 -7.32
N ASP A 199 6.33 20.56 -6.07
CA ASP A 199 6.52 21.92 -5.55
C ASP A 199 7.39 21.87 -4.26
N HIS A 200 8.43 22.69 -4.19
CA HIS A 200 9.25 22.93 -3.01
C HIS A 200 8.85 24.23 -2.31
N PHE A 201 8.78 24.22 -0.97
CA PHE A 201 8.41 25.35 -0.13
C PHE A 201 9.46 25.65 0.95
N ASP A 202 9.83 26.92 1.12
CA ASP A 202 10.65 27.39 2.26
C ASP A 202 10.02 28.62 2.92
N PHE A 203 9.62 28.47 4.18
CA PHE A 203 9.00 29.51 5.02
C PHE A 203 10.00 30.20 5.97
N GLY A 204 11.29 29.93 5.80
CA GLY A 204 12.39 30.51 6.57
C GLY A 204 12.35 30.15 8.05
N SER A 205 13.17 30.83 8.85
CA SER A 205 13.10 30.84 10.32
C SER A 205 12.26 32.03 10.78
N LYS A 206 11.36 31.82 11.75
CA LYS A 206 10.60 32.90 12.40
C LYS A 206 10.47 32.65 13.89
N ASP A 207 10.53 33.72 14.66
CA ASP A 207 10.16 33.72 16.06
C ASP A 207 8.64 33.72 16.20
N SER A 208 8.11 32.76 16.95
CA SER A 208 6.68 32.55 17.16
C SER A 208 6.36 32.61 18.64
N ASN A 209 5.24 33.24 18.99
CA ASN A 209 4.82 33.39 20.38
C ASN A 209 3.93 32.23 20.80
N TYR A 210 4.44 31.36 21.67
CA TYR A 210 3.73 30.24 22.23
C TYR A 210 3.14 30.61 23.59
N VAL A 211 1.90 30.23 23.83
CA VAL A 211 1.17 30.54 25.07
C VAL A 211 0.68 29.26 25.72
N ASP A 212 0.82 29.14 27.05
CA ASP A 212 0.24 28.02 27.81
C ASP A 212 -1.20 28.28 28.27
N GLN A 213 -1.84 27.27 28.86
CA GLN A 213 -3.19 27.38 29.40
C GLN A 213 -3.33 28.36 30.58
N PHE A 214 -2.21 28.86 31.12
CA PHE A 214 -2.16 29.85 32.21
C PHE A 214 -1.81 31.25 31.70
N ASN A 215 -1.79 31.44 30.37
CA ASN A 215 -1.47 32.69 29.69
C ASN A 215 -0.01 33.15 29.85
N ASN A 216 0.92 32.23 30.14
CA ASN A 216 2.34 32.50 30.09
C ASN A 216 2.85 32.41 28.64
N ALA A 217 3.59 33.43 28.21
CA ALA A 217 4.14 33.51 26.87
C ALA A 217 5.62 33.06 26.81
N SER A 218 6.03 32.48 25.69
CA SER A 218 7.40 32.10 25.38
C SER A 218 7.65 32.33 23.90
N THR A 219 8.78 32.95 23.54
CA THR A 219 9.14 33.13 22.13
C THR A 219 10.01 31.96 21.66
N VAL A 220 9.60 31.30 20.59
CA VAL A 220 10.23 30.08 20.04
C VAL A 220 10.67 30.33 18.59
N GLY A 221 11.95 30.08 18.30
CA GLY A 221 12.48 30.16 16.94
C GLY A 221 12.13 28.88 16.17
N PHE A 222 11.44 29.03 15.04
CA PHE A 222 10.86 27.90 14.30
C PHE A 222 11.10 28.01 12.78
N ARG A 223 11.68 26.97 12.18
CA ARG A 223 11.93 26.86 10.73
C ARG A 223 11.09 25.75 10.11
N GLN A 224 10.57 26.00 8.92
CA GLN A 224 9.73 25.02 8.21
C GLN A 224 10.04 24.99 6.71
N ARG A 225 10.22 23.77 6.19
CA ARG A 225 10.44 23.48 4.76
C ARG A 225 9.74 22.18 4.41
N PHE A 226 9.06 22.14 3.26
CA PHE A 226 8.53 20.87 2.75
C PHE A 226 8.44 20.87 1.23
N ASP A 227 8.48 19.67 0.69
CA ASP A 227 8.23 19.33 -0.69
C ASP A 227 6.81 18.75 -0.82
N MET A 228 6.20 18.89 -1.99
CA MET A 228 4.85 18.43 -2.29
C MET A 228 4.83 17.75 -3.65
N ILE A 229 4.15 16.60 -3.73
CA ILE A 229 3.77 15.96 -4.99
C ILE A 229 2.24 15.95 -5.05
N LYS A 230 1.66 16.48 -6.12
CA LYS A 230 0.21 16.51 -6.30
C LYS A 230 -0.18 16.14 -7.72
N ALA A 231 -1.39 15.60 -7.85
CA ALA A 231 -2.03 15.35 -9.13
C ALA A 231 -3.43 15.94 -9.13
N GLY A 232 -3.90 16.36 -10.30
CA GLY A 232 -5.20 17.02 -10.41
C GLY A 232 -5.72 17.10 -11.83
N VAL A 233 -6.88 17.73 -11.95
CA VAL A 233 -7.55 18.00 -13.22
C VAL A 233 -7.86 19.48 -13.33
N ASN A 234 -7.74 20.02 -14.54
CA ASN A 234 -8.13 21.38 -14.87
C ASN A 234 -9.24 21.34 -15.93
N TYR A 235 -10.25 22.17 -15.74
CA TYR A 235 -11.27 22.49 -16.72
C TYR A 235 -10.98 23.86 -17.34
N GLY A 236 -10.69 23.88 -18.63
CA GLY A 236 -10.55 25.09 -19.42
C GLY A 236 -11.93 25.72 -19.65
N LEU A 237 -12.11 26.96 -19.19
CA LEU A 237 -13.40 27.66 -19.28
C LEU A 237 -13.68 28.23 -20.68
N GLY A 238 -12.76 28.11 -21.62
CA GLY A 238 -12.92 28.53 -23.02
C GLY A 238 -13.20 30.02 -23.18
N GLY A 239 -12.23 30.80 -23.65
CA GLY A 239 -12.43 32.23 -23.92
C GLY A 239 -11.73 32.67 -25.21
N PRO A 240 -12.42 33.33 -26.16
CA PRO A 240 -11.80 33.98 -27.30
C PRO A 240 -11.22 35.32 -26.83
N ILE A 241 -9.97 35.34 -26.38
CA ILE A 241 -9.24 36.58 -26.18
C ILE A 241 -7.92 36.45 -26.92
N LEU A 242 -7.93 37.00 -28.14
CA LEU A 242 -6.86 37.04 -29.16
C LEU A 242 -6.86 35.88 -30.16
N ASN A 243 -7.32 36.21 -31.37
CA ASN A 243 -7.04 35.50 -32.60
C ASN A 243 -5.53 35.28 -32.77
N ALA A 244 -5.01 34.14 -32.32
CA ALA A 244 -3.68 33.69 -32.71
C ALA A 244 -3.85 32.34 -33.43
N ARG A 245 -3.84 32.39 -34.77
CA ARG A 245 -3.58 31.22 -35.60
C ARG A 245 -2.18 30.75 -35.25
N ALA A 246 -2.05 29.60 -34.59
CA ALA A 246 -0.76 28.95 -34.41
C ALA A 246 -0.43 28.13 -35.66
N ASP A 247 0.71 28.44 -36.28
CA ASP A 247 1.25 27.72 -37.42
C ASP A 247 1.54 26.25 -37.06
N ALA A 248 1.21 25.36 -37.99
CA ALA A 248 1.33 23.92 -37.83
C ALA A 248 2.82 23.49 -37.78
N ALA A 249 3.32 23.21 -36.58
CA ALA A 249 4.53 22.41 -36.41
C ALA A 249 4.15 20.92 -36.46
N THR A 250 4.80 20.16 -37.34
CA THR A 250 4.67 18.70 -37.44
C THR A 250 5.17 18.02 -36.17
N THR A 251 4.30 17.25 -35.50
CA THR A 251 4.62 16.45 -34.31
C THR A 251 5.36 15.15 -34.68
N PRO A 252 6.33 14.70 -33.86
CA PRO A 252 6.69 13.30 -33.80
C PRO A 252 5.55 12.51 -33.14
N VAL A 253 5.06 11.45 -33.80
CA VAL A 253 4.17 10.46 -33.19
C VAL A 253 5.01 9.59 -32.25
N LEU A 254 5.13 9.99 -30.99
CA LEU A 254 6.03 9.36 -30.01
C LEU A 254 5.57 7.97 -29.50
N LEU A 255 4.35 7.52 -29.81
CA LEU A 255 3.70 6.40 -29.08
C LEU A 255 2.93 5.40 -29.95
N GLY A 256 3.38 5.11 -31.18
CA GLY A 256 2.74 4.05 -31.98
C GLY A 256 2.75 2.69 -31.25
N GLY A 257 1.58 2.05 -31.10
CA GLY A 257 1.45 0.76 -30.43
C GLY A 257 1.42 0.76 -28.89
N TRP A 258 1.33 1.93 -28.24
CA TRP A 258 1.19 2.04 -26.79
C TRP A 258 -0.26 2.39 -26.37
N THR A 259 -0.72 1.73 -25.31
CA THR A 259 -1.93 2.07 -24.56
C THR A 259 -1.53 2.52 -23.16
N ILE A 260 -2.07 3.64 -22.70
CA ILE A 260 -1.78 4.20 -21.38
C ILE A 260 -3.07 4.20 -20.57
N GLU A 261 -3.04 3.57 -19.40
CA GLU A 261 -4.10 3.63 -18.40
C GLU A 261 -3.56 4.38 -17.17
N ALA A 262 -4.29 5.38 -16.70
CA ALA A 262 -3.97 6.09 -15.47
C ALA A 262 -5.25 6.27 -14.65
N GLY A 263 -5.12 6.27 -13.33
CA GLY A 263 -6.29 6.35 -12.47
C GLY A 263 -5.96 6.67 -11.03
N SER A 264 -7.02 6.81 -10.25
CA SER A 264 -6.97 7.12 -8.83
C SER A 264 -7.69 6.04 -8.04
N ARG A 265 -7.26 5.81 -6.80
CA ARG A 265 -7.88 4.88 -5.87
C ARG A 265 -8.03 5.49 -4.49
N TYR A 266 -9.10 5.11 -3.80
CA TYR A 266 -9.23 5.27 -2.36
C TYR A 266 -9.09 3.90 -1.71
N PHE A 267 -8.10 3.75 -0.83
CA PHE A 267 -7.78 2.49 -0.15
C PHE A 267 -8.10 2.60 1.34
N GLY A 268 -9.05 1.81 1.81
CA GLY A 268 -9.35 1.62 3.23
C GLY A 268 -8.74 0.31 3.72
N SER A 269 -7.95 0.37 4.78
CA SER A 269 -7.11 -0.74 5.22
C SER A 269 -7.06 -0.91 6.73
N THR A 270 -6.74 -2.13 7.14
CA THR A 270 -6.33 -2.47 8.51
C THR A 270 -4.94 -3.12 8.45
N GLY A 271 -4.13 -2.90 9.48
CA GLY A 271 -2.75 -3.38 9.52
C GLY A 271 -2.25 -3.64 10.92
N ARG A 272 -1.05 -4.23 10.97
CA ARG A 272 -0.35 -4.58 12.19
C ARG A 272 1.16 -4.53 11.95
N MET A 273 1.87 -3.89 12.86
CA MET A 273 3.33 -3.94 12.96
C MET A 273 3.72 -4.55 14.31
N GLN A 274 4.74 -5.40 14.31
CA GLN A 274 5.30 -5.97 15.53
C GLN A 274 6.82 -5.94 15.50
N LYS A 275 7.41 -5.60 16.66
CA LYS A 275 8.83 -5.66 16.95
C LYS A 275 9.08 -6.59 18.13
N ASP A 276 9.86 -7.63 17.92
CA ASP A 276 10.40 -8.49 18.97
C ASP A 276 11.87 -8.15 19.17
N LEU A 277 12.25 -7.67 20.36
CA LEU A 277 13.63 -7.33 20.72
C LEU A 277 14.21 -8.42 21.61
N TYR A 278 15.41 -8.90 21.25
CA TYR A 278 16.13 -9.93 22.00
C TYR A 278 17.31 -9.32 22.77
N GLY A 279 17.66 -9.94 23.89
CA GLY A 279 18.81 -9.58 24.71
C GLY A 279 20.14 -9.83 23.99
N LEU A 280 21.25 -9.68 24.72
CA LEU A 280 22.59 -10.08 24.23
C LEU A 280 22.69 -11.57 23.88
N ARG A 281 21.77 -12.39 24.42
CA ARG A 281 21.51 -13.76 23.95
C ARG A 281 20.35 -13.69 22.94
N PRO A 282 20.57 -14.02 21.65
CA PRO A 282 19.56 -13.89 20.58
C PRO A 282 18.28 -14.71 20.78
N THR A 283 18.26 -15.58 21.78
CA THR A 283 17.14 -16.46 22.13
C THR A 283 16.28 -15.91 23.28
N HIS A 284 16.71 -14.84 23.96
CA HIS A 284 16.01 -14.29 25.10
C HIS A 284 15.25 -13.03 24.69
N LEU A 285 13.92 -13.13 24.52
CA LEU A 285 13.09 -11.96 24.25
C LEU A 285 13.13 -11.04 25.48
N VAL A 286 13.39 -9.75 25.30
CA VAL A 286 13.45 -8.74 26.37
C VAL A 286 12.36 -7.69 26.24
N SER A 287 11.83 -7.45 25.04
CA SER A 287 10.72 -6.53 24.82
C SER A 287 9.96 -6.91 23.56
N ARG A 288 8.66 -6.60 23.53
CA ARG A 288 7.77 -6.73 22.38
C ARG A 288 6.88 -5.50 22.27
N LEU A 289 6.89 -4.89 21.10
CA LEU A 289 5.94 -3.84 20.72
C LEU A 289 4.99 -4.39 19.65
N ILE A 290 3.69 -4.34 19.90
CA ILE A 290 2.65 -4.64 18.90
C ILE A 290 1.84 -3.38 18.66
N TYR A 291 1.96 -2.84 17.45
CA TYR A 291 1.12 -1.80 16.89
C TYR A 291 -0.01 -2.47 16.10
N GLY A 292 -1.08 -2.83 16.80
CA GLY A 292 -2.20 -3.60 16.27
C GLY A 292 -3.43 -2.76 15.90
N ASP A 293 -4.37 -3.40 15.20
CA ASP A 293 -5.67 -2.83 14.82
C ASP A 293 -5.56 -1.47 14.11
N GLN A 294 -4.50 -1.27 13.34
CA GLN A 294 -4.18 0.02 12.74
C GLN A 294 -5.14 0.33 11.58
N THR A 295 -6.03 1.29 11.76
CA THR A 295 -6.93 1.74 10.68
C THR A 295 -6.23 2.77 9.82
N GLY A 296 -6.12 2.50 8.51
CA GLY A 296 -5.44 3.36 7.55
C GLY A 296 -6.28 3.69 6.33
N HIS A 297 -6.23 4.94 5.88
CA HIS A 297 -6.87 5.40 4.65
C HIS A 297 -5.81 5.98 3.73
N ALA A 298 -5.82 5.65 2.43
CA ALA A 298 -4.88 6.24 1.48
C ALA A 298 -5.58 6.74 0.21
N ALA A 299 -5.09 7.86 -0.30
CA ALA A 299 -5.28 8.27 -1.67
C ALA A 299 -4.12 7.70 -2.50
N GLU A 300 -4.45 7.05 -3.61
CA GLU A 300 -3.47 6.42 -4.49
C GLU A 300 -3.69 6.86 -5.93
N THR A 301 -2.59 7.05 -6.67
CA THR A 301 -2.60 7.16 -8.13
C THR A 301 -1.87 5.97 -8.71
N PHE A 302 -2.29 5.51 -9.88
CA PHE A 302 -1.63 4.43 -10.60
C PHE A 302 -1.52 4.73 -12.09
N PHE A 303 -0.57 4.07 -12.73
CA PHE A 303 -0.33 4.16 -14.16
C PHE A 303 0.08 2.79 -14.71
N ARG A 304 -0.30 2.53 -15.95
CA ARG A 304 0.07 1.36 -16.72
C ARG A 304 0.28 1.74 -18.18
N PHE A 305 1.41 1.33 -18.72
CA PHE A 305 1.80 1.47 -20.12
C PHE A 305 1.89 0.07 -20.71
N ASP A 306 1.02 -0.26 -21.66
CA ASP A 306 1.04 -1.52 -22.39
C ASP A 306 1.48 -1.27 -23.83
N HIS A 307 2.44 -2.04 -24.33
CA HIS A 307 2.82 -2.04 -25.73
C HIS A 307 2.27 -3.28 -26.44
N LYS A 308 1.92 -3.15 -27.72
CA LYS A 308 1.41 -4.26 -28.56
C LYS A 308 2.35 -5.47 -28.65
N SER A 309 3.66 -5.30 -28.40
CA SER A 309 4.62 -6.41 -28.35
C SER A 309 4.49 -7.29 -27.10
N GLY A 310 3.66 -6.92 -26.13
CA GLY A 310 3.55 -7.60 -24.84
C GLY A 310 4.37 -6.97 -23.73
N PHE A 311 5.29 -6.05 -24.04
CA PHE A 311 6.01 -5.29 -23.01
C PHE A 311 5.03 -4.39 -22.25
N PHE A 312 5.19 -4.31 -20.93
CA PHE A 312 4.45 -3.35 -20.11
C PHE A 312 5.31 -2.75 -19.01
N ALA A 313 4.94 -1.55 -18.59
CA ALA A 313 5.44 -0.90 -17.39
C ALA A 313 4.24 -0.40 -16.57
N ARG A 314 4.32 -0.47 -15.25
CA ARG A 314 3.25 0.01 -14.38
C ARG A 314 3.80 0.50 -13.05
N GLY A 315 2.95 1.18 -12.30
CA GLY A 315 3.27 1.56 -10.94
C GLY A 315 2.12 2.26 -10.26
N ASN A 316 2.27 2.42 -8.96
CA ASN A 316 1.35 3.20 -8.14
C ASN A 316 2.11 3.97 -7.05
N LEU A 317 1.47 5.02 -6.55
CA LEU A 317 1.94 5.84 -5.44
C LEU A 317 0.73 6.12 -4.55
N GLY A 318 0.81 5.74 -3.28
CA GLY A 318 -0.23 5.95 -2.30
C GLY A 318 0.30 6.61 -1.04
N LEU A 319 -0.53 7.45 -0.43
CA LEU A 319 -0.21 8.10 0.82
C LEU A 319 -1.46 8.32 1.67
N GLY A 320 -1.31 8.23 2.99
CA GLY A 320 -2.45 8.10 3.87
C GLY A 320 -2.17 8.24 5.36
N PRO A 321 -3.15 8.69 6.18
CA PRO A 321 -3.05 8.65 7.63
C PRO A 321 -3.38 7.27 8.20
N LEU A 322 -2.76 6.99 9.35
CA LEU A 322 -3.22 6.00 10.33
C LEU A 322 -4.00 6.73 11.42
N VAL A 323 -5.29 6.43 11.52
CA VAL A 323 -6.25 7.23 12.31
C VAL A 323 -6.61 6.60 13.65
N ASP A 324 -6.45 5.28 13.77
CA ASP A 324 -6.79 4.51 14.97
C ASP A 324 -5.89 3.28 15.09
N GLY A 325 -5.83 2.70 16.28
CA GLY A 325 -5.08 1.48 16.60
C GLY A 325 -4.67 1.42 18.06
N LYS A 326 -3.95 0.35 18.42
CA LYS A 326 -3.46 0.12 19.78
C LYS A 326 -1.99 -0.27 19.76
N LEU A 327 -1.22 0.36 20.64
CA LEU A 327 0.14 -0.07 20.94
C LEU A 327 0.12 -0.84 22.26
N ASN A 328 0.52 -2.11 22.23
CA ASN A 328 0.82 -2.92 23.40
C ASN A 328 2.34 -3.07 23.50
N ASP A 329 2.90 -2.67 24.63
CA ASP A 329 4.33 -2.68 24.94
C ASP A 329 4.56 -3.62 26.13
N GLU A 330 5.25 -4.73 25.88
CA GLU A 330 5.62 -5.73 26.87
C GLU A 330 7.13 -5.77 27.10
N ASP A 331 7.55 -5.68 28.35
CA ASP A 331 8.94 -5.83 28.76
C ASP A 331 9.13 -7.10 29.57
N PHE A 332 10.15 -7.89 29.20
CA PHE A 332 10.53 -9.15 29.85
C PHE A 332 11.94 -9.05 30.48
N PRO A 333 12.22 -8.11 31.40
CA PRO A 333 13.52 -8.04 32.04
C PRO A 333 13.68 -9.18 33.07
N TYR A 334 14.92 -9.47 33.45
CA TYR A 334 15.25 -10.53 34.42
C TYR A 334 14.55 -10.41 35.79
N ILE A 335 13.98 -9.25 36.14
CA ILE A 335 13.44 -8.98 37.49
C ILE A 335 11.94 -8.61 37.47
N ASN A 336 11.51 -7.63 36.66
CA ASN A 336 10.14 -7.11 36.71
C ASN A 336 9.49 -6.98 35.33
N TYR A 337 8.60 -7.91 34.97
CA TYR A 337 7.75 -7.77 33.80
C TYR A 337 6.91 -6.50 33.86
N SER A 338 6.72 -5.88 32.70
CA SER A 338 5.87 -4.71 32.50
C SER A 338 5.04 -4.90 31.23
N ASN A 339 3.79 -4.44 31.27
CA ASN A 339 2.92 -4.33 30.10
C ASN A 339 2.15 -3.01 30.17
N THR A 340 2.20 -2.24 29.09
CA THR A 340 1.45 -1.00 28.93
C THR A 340 0.71 -0.95 27.60
N ASN A 341 -0.41 -0.23 27.58
CA ASN A 341 -1.17 0.08 26.39
C ASN A 341 -1.18 1.58 26.10
N SER A 342 -1.13 1.95 24.82
CA SER A 342 -1.27 3.33 24.33
C SER A 342 -2.28 3.39 23.19
N ASP A 343 -3.01 4.51 23.11
CA ASP A 343 -3.92 4.78 21.98
C ASP A 343 -3.10 5.25 20.79
N MET A 344 -3.34 4.70 19.59
CA MET A 344 -2.67 5.16 18.38
C MET A 344 -3.51 6.19 17.63
N LYS A 345 -2.85 7.24 17.14
CA LYS A 345 -3.44 8.28 16.27
C LYS A 345 -2.32 9.07 15.59
N SER A 346 -2.67 9.93 14.64
CA SER A 346 -1.70 10.80 13.94
C SER A 346 -0.50 10.03 13.38
N GLY A 347 -0.72 8.78 12.96
CA GLY A 347 0.28 7.98 12.25
C GLY A 347 0.10 8.15 10.75
N ARG A 348 1.01 7.61 9.96
CA ARG A 348 1.03 7.77 8.50
C ARG A 348 1.62 6.56 7.80
N PHE A 349 1.26 6.39 6.55
CA PHE A 349 1.90 5.45 5.66
C PHE A 349 1.94 5.97 4.23
N THR A 350 3.03 5.67 3.54
CA THR A 350 3.21 5.94 2.12
C THR A 350 3.76 4.70 1.44
N TYR A 351 3.41 4.51 0.18
CA TYR A 351 3.88 3.34 -0.57
C TYR A 351 3.94 3.64 -2.05
N GLY A 352 4.75 2.86 -2.76
CA GLY A 352 4.80 2.92 -4.20
C GLY A 352 5.43 1.69 -4.83
N THR A 353 5.00 1.39 -6.05
CA THR A 353 5.56 0.33 -6.87
C THR A 353 5.94 0.85 -8.25
N ALA A 354 7.00 0.28 -8.81
CA ALA A 354 7.39 0.45 -10.21
C ALA A 354 7.79 -0.92 -10.76
N ASP A 355 7.00 -1.44 -11.69
CA ASP A 355 7.18 -2.77 -12.28
C ASP A 355 7.37 -2.68 -13.80
N VAL A 356 8.18 -3.56 -14.35
CA VAL A 356 8.33 -3.80 -15.78
C VAL A 356 8.19 -5.28 -16.08
N GLY A 357 7.49 -5.62 -17.15
CA GLY A 357 7.16 -7.01 -17.44
C GLY A 357 6.84 -7.29 -18.89
N TYR A 358 6.52 -8.56 -19.13
CA TYR A 358 6.16 -9.07 -20.44
C TYR A 358 4.95 -10.00 -20.36
N ASN A 359 3.92 -9.68 -21.14
CA ASN A 359 2.74 -10.49 -21.35
C ASN A 359 3.03 -11.56 -22.40
N PHE A 360 3.13 -12.82 -21.97
CA PHE A 360 3.29 -13.96 -22.87
C PHE A 360 1.97 -14.43 -23.48
N ILE A 361 0.85 -14.09 -22.84
CA ILE A 361 -0.48 -14.02 -23.48
C ILE A 361 -0.84 -12.54 -23.52
N ASN A 362 -1.04 -11.99 -24.72
CA ASN A 362 -1.35 -10.58 -24.93
C ASN A 362 -2.32 -10.42 -26.10
N ASP A 363 -3.60 -10.68 -25.84
CA ASP A 363 -4.66 -10.57 -26.84
C ASP A 363 -5.88 -9.78 -26.29
N ASP A 364 -6.87 -9.55 -27.16
CA ASP A 364 -8.04 -8.71 -26.89
C ASP A 364 -8.86 -9.21 -25.69
N GLY A 365 -8.54 -8.66 -24.53
CA GLY A 365 -9.18 -8.96 -23.25
C GLY A 365 -8.54 -10.08 -22.42
N ARG A 366 -7.44 -10.70 -22.85
CA ARG A 366 -6.72 -11.71 -22.04
C ARG A 366 -5.24 -11.39 -21.99
N ARG A 367 -4.73 -11.26 -20.76
CA ARG A 367 -3.31 -11.06 -20.52
C ARG A 367 -2.81 -11.96 -19.42
N LEU A 368 -1.63 -12.51 -19.63
CA LEU A 368 -0.88 -13.20 -18.59
C LEU A 368 0.59 -12.90 -18.80
N GLY A 369 1.22 -12.33 -17.78
CA GLY A 369 2.57 -11.83 -17.84
C GLY A 369 3.32 -12.01 -16.54
N ALA A 370 4.64 -11.98 -16.63
CA ALA A 370 5.53 -11.93 -15.48
C ALA A 370 6.21 -10.56 -15.45
N TYR A 371 6.57 -10.10 -14.25
CA TYR A 371 7.25 -8.82 -14.05
C TYR A 371 8.33 -8.91 -12.97
N VAL A 372 9.25 -7.95 -13.06
CA VAL A 372 10.17 -7.58 -11.99
C VAL A 372 9.93 -6.13 -11.61
N GLY A 373 10.11 -5.79 -10.33
CA GLY A 373 9.78 -4.45 -9.87
C GLY A 373 10.53 -4.01 -8.61
N TYR A 374 10.31 -2.75 -8.26
CA TYR A 374 10.79 -2.12 -7.02
C TYR A 374 9.60 -1.61 -6.22
N HIS A 375 9.46 -2.11 -5.00
CA HIS A 375 8.36 -1.77 -4.09
C HIS A 375 8.92 -1.06 -2.87
N SER A 376 8.30 0.05 -2.48
CA SER A 376 8.64 0.82 -1.28
C SER A 376 7.40 0.99 -0.42
N PHE A 377 7.52 0.74 0.87
CA PHE A 377 6.48 0.96 1.87
C PHE A 377 7.10 1.66 3.07
N TYR A 378 6.49 2.74 3.51
CA TYR A 378 6.87 3.52 4.69
C TYR A 378 5.66 3.60 5.61
N GLU A 379 5.88 3.42 6.90
CA GLU A 379 4.87 3.60 7.92
C GLU A 379 5.48 4.25 9.17
N ARG A 380 4.73 5.19 9.78
CA ARG A 380 5.00 5.80 11.08
C ARG A 380 3.81 5.58 11.99
N ALA A 381 3.99 4.74 12.99
CA ALA A 381 3.02 4.48 14.03
C ALA A 381 3.35 5.31 15.28
N ASN A 382 2.33 5.95 15.87
CA ASN A 382 2.47 6.86 17.01
C ASN A 382 1.53 6.43 18.15
N GLY A 383 2.09 6.10 19.32
CA GLY A 383 1.36 5.70 20.53
C GLY A 383 1.31 6.83 21.58
N PHE A 384 0.11 7.17 22.04
CA PHE A 384 -0.14 8.27 22.95
C PHE A 384 -0.66 7.81 24.32
N GLY A 385 -0.12 8.44 25.37
CA GLY A 385 -0.39 8.09 26.77
C GLY A 385 0.17 6.72 27.17
N ILE A 386 0.12 6.44 28.47
CA ILE A 386 0.46 5.11 29.00
C ILE A 386 -0.69 4.66 29.88
N GLN A 387 -1.21 3.47 29.61
CA GLN A 387 -2.11 2.75 30.49
C GLN A 387 -1.42 1.46 30.94
N GLN A 388 -0.92 1.44 32.19
CA GLN A 388 -0.32 0.25 32.77
C GLN A 388 -1.34 -0.89 32.87
N GLN A 389 -0.99 -2.04 32.29
CA GLN A 389 -1.78 -3.28 32.36
C GLN A 389 -1.22 -4.24 33.41
N ALA A 390 0.10 -4.34 33.49
CA ALA A 390 0.81 -5.16 34.47
C ALA A 390 2.18 -4.56 34.80
N THR A 391 2.56 -4.52 36.08
CA THR A 391 3.92 -4.17 36.53
C THR A 391 4.13 -4.66 37.96
N ASN A 392 5.38 -4.95 38.32
CA ASN A 392 5.78 -5.17 39.72
C ASN A 392 6.49 -3.95 40.33
N GLY A 393 6.56 -2.84 39.59
CA GLY A 393 7.07 -1.54 40.02
C GLY A 393 5.96 -0.52 40.27
N PRO A 394 6.29 0.75 40.54
CA PRO A 394 5.29 1.82 40.55
C PRO A 394 4.62 1.93 39.18
N PRO A 395 3.32 2.29 39.12
CA PRO A 395 2.61 2.44 37.85
C PRO A 395 3.28 3.54 37.01
N LEU A 396 3.50 3.24 35.73
CA LEU A 396 3.91 4.24 34.74
C LEU A 396 2.66 4.93 34.20
N GLU A 397 2.65 6.26 34.26
CA GLU A 397 1.57 7.08 33.72
C GLU A 397 2.14 8.22 32.88
N ALA A 398 1.52 8.47 31.73
CA ALA A 398 1.75 9.64 30.92
C ALA A 398 0.41 10.20 30.44
N SER A 399 0.34 11.51 30.22
CA SER A 399 -0.87 12.15 29.67
C SER A 399 -1.29 11.47 28.35
N LYS A 400 -2.60 11.22 28.18
CA LYS A 400 -3.18 10.67 26.92
C LYS A 400 -2.93 11.53 25.67
N SER A 401 -2.40 12.73 25.86
CA SER A 401 -2.04 13.65 24.77
C SER A 401 -0.54 13.73 24.51
N PHE A 402 0.28 13.05 25.32
CA PHE A 402 1.72 12.96 25.14
C PHE A 402 2.05 11.77 24.23
N LEU A 403 2.86 12.01 23.20
CA LEU A 403 3.41 10.95 22.34
C LEU A 403 4.50 10.22 23.12
N VAL A 404 4.31 8.93 23.38
CA VAL A 404 5.17 8.13 24.28
C VAL A 404 6.15 7.29 23.49
N LEU A 405 5.65 6.63 22.44
CA LEU A 405 6.41 5.74 21.58
C LEU A 405 6.01 5.99 20.12
N SER A 406 7.01 5.98 19.25
CA SER A 406 6.76 5.89 17.81
C SER A 406 7.67 4.85 17.20
N GLU A 407 7.16 4.13 16.21
CA GLU A 407 7.97 3.25 15.38
C GLU A 407 7.80 3.68 13.93
N THR A 408 8.93 3.93 13.27
CA THR A 408 8.98 4.15 11.83
C THR A 408 9.56 2.90 11.18
N GLU A 409 8.92 2.41 10.12
CA GLU A 409 9.49 1.37 9.28
C GLU A 409 9.45 1.76 7.80
N THR A 410 10.53 1.43 7.09
CA THR A 410 10.63 1.57 5.65
C THR A 410 11.12 0.27 5.06
N TRP A 411 10.32 -0.32 4.20
CA TRP A 411 10.60 -1.52 3.44
C TRP A 411 10.88 -1.14 1.99
N ARG A 412 12.03 -1.58 1.46
CA ARG A 412 12.43 -1.40 0.06
C ARG A 412 12.79 -2.76 -0.51
N ALA A 413 12.06 -3.20 -1.52
CA ALA A 413 12.11 -4.59 -1.92
C ALA A 413 12.12 -4.76 -3.44
N ALA A 414 12.87 -5.77 -3.89
CA ALA A 414 12.78 -6.26 -5.25
C ALA A 414 11.59 -7.22 -5.33
N ALA A 415 10.75 -7.04 -6.35
CA ALA A 415 9.57 -7.87 -6.57
C ALA A 415 9.75 -8.76 -7.80
N ILE A 416 9.27 -9.99 -7.71
CA ILE A 416 9.06 -10.89 -8.83
C ILE A 416 7.60 -11.32 -8.77
N GLY A 417 6.85 -11.13 -9.84
CA GLY A 417 5.42 -11.39 -9.80
C GLY A 417 4.80 -11.79 -11.13
N ILE A 418 3.53 -12.15 -11.04
CA ILE A 418 2.65 -12.51 -12.15
C ILE A 418 1.47 -11.54 -12.15
N ASN A 419 1.13 -11.02 -13.32
CA ASN A 419 -0.06 -10.22 -13.57
C ASN A 419 -0.96 -10.97 -14.56
N ALA A 420 -2.25 -11.02 -14.26
CA ALA A 420 -3.24 -11.66 -15.09
C ALA A 420 -4.45 -10.73 -15.28
N GLN A 421 -4.94 -10.61 -16.52
CA GLN A 421 -6.15 -9.87 -16.84
C GLN A 421 -7.10 -10.77 -17.63
N ALA A 422 -8.36 -10.83 -17.21
CA ALA A 422 -9.43 -11.53 -17.92
C ALA A 422 -10.64 -10.64 -18.10
N ARG A 423 -11.09 -10.52 -19.35
CA ARG A 423 -12.35 -9.92 -19.73
C ARG A 423 -13.48 -10.92 -19.49
N LEU A 424 -14.24 -10.70 -18.42
CA LEU A 424 -15.35 -11.58 -18.01
C LEU A 424 -16.63 -11.32 -18.83
N SER A 425 -16.79 -10.10 -19.36
CA SER A 425 -17.85 -9.71 -20.29
C SER A 425 -17.41 -8.51 -21.13
N ASP A 426 -18.27 -7.96 -21.99
CA ASP A 426 -17.96 -6.77 -22.78
C ASP A 426 -17.53 -5.57 -21.93
N ARG A 427 -17.99 -5.49 -20.68
CA ARG A 427 -17.72 -4.39 -19.76
C ARG A 427 -17.00 -4.78 -18.48
N LEU A 428 -16.90 -6.06 -18.13
CA LEU A 428 -16.24 -6.51 -16.90
C LEU A 428 -14.83 -7.04 -17.17
N LYS A 429 -13.85 -6.52 -16.43
CA LYS A 429 -12.44 -6.96 -16.42
C LYS A 429 -12.03 -7.35 -15.01
N LEU A 430 -11.51 -8.55 -14.83
CA LEU A 430 -10.78 -8.97 -13.63
C LEU A 430 -9.28 -8.80 -13.88
N GLU A 431 -8.58 -8.19 -12.94
CA GLU A 431 -7.12 -8.08 -12.91
C GLU A 431 -6.60 -8.64 -11.59
N VAL A 432 -5.57 -9.48 -11.63
CA VAL A 432 -4.99 -10.13 -10.45
C VAL A 432 -3.48 -10.01 -10.51
N ASP A 433 -2.90 -9.70 -9.37
CA ASP A 433 -1.49 -9.49 -9.15
C ASP A 433 -1.01 -10.27 -7.94
N ALA A 434 0.05 -11.04 -8.14
CA ALA A 434 0.72 -11.76 -7.07
C ALA A 434 2.23 -11.56 -7.19
N ALA A 435 2.86 -11.08 -6.11
CA ALA A 435 4.28 -10.83 -6.02
C ALA A 435 4.90 -11.55 -4.82
N TYR A 436 6.06 -12.14 -5.06
CA TYR A 436 7.00 -12.51 -4.01
C TYR A 436 8.15 -11.50 -3.99
N LEU A 437 8.54 -11.07 -2.79
CA LEU A 437 9.59 -10.09 -2.58
C LEU A 437 10.74 -10.80 -1.86
N PRO A 438 11.62 -11.50 -2.61
CA PRO A 438 12.64 -12.38 -2.03
C PRO A 438 13.69 -11.64 -1.22
N TYR A 439 13.81 -10.33 -1.43
CA TYR A 439 14.72 -9.47 -0.69
C TYR A 439 14.05 -8.12 -0.44
N ALA A 440 13.89 -7.81 0.84
CA ALA A 440 13.37 -6.56 1.34
C ALA A 440 14.35 -5.98 2.36
N SER A 441 14.92 -4.82 2.07
CA SER A 441 15.68 -4.04 3.03
C SER A 441 14.71 -3.28 3.94
N ARG A 442 14.94 -3.37 5.25
CA ARG A 442 14.20 -2.63 6.27
C ARG A 442 15.13 -1.58 6.88
N SER A 443 14.65 -0.36 6.96
CA SER A 443 15.23 0.68 7.83
C SER A 443 14.13 1.24 8.71
N GLY A 444 14.38 1.44 9.99
CA GLY A 444 13.40 2.00 10.91
C GLY A 444 14.02 2.73 12.08
N PHE A 445 13.16 3.41 12.83
CA PHE A 445 13.53 4.10 14.06
C PHE A 445 12.47 3.83 15.13
N ASP A 446 12.95 3.35 16.28
CA ASP A 446 12.19 3.27 17.52
C ASP A 446 12.48 4.54 18.34
N ASN A 447 11.43 5.34 18.56
CA ASN A 447 11.51 6.59 19.28
C ASN A 447 10.80 6.47 20.62
N HIS A 448 11.56 6.37 21.70
CA HIS A 448 11.04 6.47 23.06
C HIS A 448 11.03 7.93 23.52
N TRP A 449 9.89 8.59 23.47
CA TRP A 449 9.78 10.04 23.68
C TRP A 449 10.06 10.47 25.13
N LEU A 450 9.88 9.57 26.10
CA LEU A 450 10.26 9.77 27.50
C LEU A 450 11.77 9.63 27.76
N ARG A 451 12.51 8.98 26.85
CA ARG A 451 13.94 8.68 26.98
C ARG A 451 14.75 9.58 26.04
N ALA A 452 15.77 10.26 26.52
CA ALA A 452 16.62 11.09 25.66
C ALA A 452 17.76 10.28 25.02
N ASP A 453 18.15 9.19 25.67
CA ASP A 453 19.23 8.33 25.24
C ASP A 453 18.87 7.46 24.04
N ILE A 454 17.61 7.07 23.86
CA ILE A 454 17.18 6.12 22.82
C ILE A 454 16.11 6.69 21.88
N ASN A 455 16.23 7.97 21.51
CA ASN A 455 15.30 8.66 20.62
C ASN A 455 16.08 9.55 19.63
N PRO A 456 16.35 9.10 18.39
CA PRO A 456 15.90 7.83 17.79
C PRO A 456 16.84 6.65 18.08
N THR A 457 16.29 5.42 18.13
CA THR A 457 17.05 4.17 18.09
C THR A 457 16.95 3.56 16.69
N PRO A 458 18.06 3.45 15.92
CA PRO A 458 18.03 2.87 14.58
C PRO A 458 17.82 1.35 14.61
N ASP A 459 16.93 0.88 13.73
CA ASP A 459 16.56 -0.53 13.59
C ASP A 459 16.68 -1.04 12.14
N PRO A 460 17.90 -1.21 11.60
CA PRO A 460 18.07 -1.74 10.25
C PRO A 460 17.89 -3.27 10.21
N GLY A 461 17.52 -3.78 9.04
CA GLY A 461 17.39 -5.21 8.79
C GLY A 461 17.14 -5.57 7.34
N HIS A 462 17.02 -6.86 7.08
CA HIS A 462 16.64 -7.42 5.79
C HIS A 462 15.73 -8.63 6.01
N GLY A 463 14.90 -8.92 5.02
CA GLY A 463 14.11 -10.14 4.97
C GLY A 463 13.35 -10.23 3.65
N TRP A 464 12.08 -10.59 3.71
CA TRP A 464 11.27 -10.87 2.53
C TRP A 464 9.83 -10.39 2.74
N GLY A 465 9.04 -10.43 1.67
CA GLY A 465 7.61 -10.14 1.73
C GLY A 465 6.81 -10.74 0.59
N THR A 466 5.51 -10.45 0.60
CA THR A 466 4.58 -10.79 -0.49
C THR A 466 3.54 -9.70 -0.64
N GLN A 467 3.04 -9.52 -1.86
CA GLN A 467 1.91 -8.64 -2.15
C GLN A 467 0.91 -9.37 -3.05
N PHE A 468 -0.37 -9.17 -2.77
CA PHE A 468 -1.47 -9.68 -3.58
C PHE A 468 -2.49 -8.58 -3.81
N GLU A 469 -2.94 -8.40 -5.04
CA GLU A 469 -4.00 -7.48 -5.41
C GLU A 469 -4.97 -8.15 -6.39
N ALA A 470 -6.26 -7.90 -6.24
CA ALA A 470 -7.28 -8.31 -7.22
C ALA A 470 -8.29 -7.18 -7.42
N VAL A 471 -8.67 -6.93 -8.67
CA VAL A 471 -9.50 -5.80 -9.06
C VAL A 471 -10.55 -6.22 -10.09
N LEU A 472 -11.81 -5.95 -9.78
CA LEU A 472 -12.91 -6.06 -10.73
C LEU A 472 -13.28 -4.66 -11.22
N SER A 473 -13.15 -4.44 -12.53
CA SER A 473 -13.42 -3.17 -13.19
C SER A 473 -14.61 -3.29 -14.14
N TYR A 474 -15.47 -2.26 -14.15
CA TYR A 474 -16.57 -2.06 -15.06
C TYR A 474 -16.28 -0.89 -16.00
N ALA A 475 -16.29 -1.13 -17.31
CA ALA A 475 -16.17 -0.12 -18.33
C ALA A 475 -17.47 0.68 -18.45
N VAL A 476 -17.44 1.93 -17.98
CA VAL A 476 -18.54 2.89 -18.10
C VAL A 476 -18.58 3.45 -19.53
N SER A 477 -17.41 3.64 -20.14
CA SER A 477 -17.21 3.92 -21.57
C SER A 477 -15.98 3.18 -22.07
N ASP A 478 -15.66 3.30 -23.36
CA ASP A 478 -14.46 2.69 -23.95
C ASP A 478 -13.14 3.20 -23.37
N ARG A 479 -13.18 4.37 -22.72
CA ARG A 479 -12.00 4.99 -22.11
C ARG A 479 -12.08 5.15 -20.61
N PHE A 480 -13.24 5.00 -19.99
CA PHE A 480 -13.43 5.26 -18.56
C PHE A 480 -13.97 4.03 -17.85
N SER A 481 -13.29 3.60 -16.78
CA SER A 481 -13.69 2.47 -15.95
C SER A 481 -13.77 2.85 -14.48
N VAL A 482 -14.67 2.19 -13.76
CA VAL A 482 -14.72 2.19 -12.29
C VAL A 482 -14.50 0.78 -11.79
N GLY A 483 -13.94 0.61 -10.59
CA GLY A 483 -13.68 -0.74 -10.07
C GLY A 483 -13.62 -0.82 -8.57
N VAL A 484 -13.70 -2.05 -8.07
CA VAL A 484 -13.49 -2.42 -6.68
C VAL A 484 -12.39 -3.48 -6.62
N GLY A 485 -11.50 -3.37 -5.65
CA GLY A 485 -10.42 -4.32 -5.46
C GLY A 485 -10.07 -4.55 -4.01
N GLY A 486 -9.23 -5.56 -3.79
CA GLY A 486 -8.64 -5.88 -2.50
C GLY A 486 -7.13 -5.99 -2.63
N ARG A 487 -6.41 -5.63 -1.57
CA ARG A 487 -4.96 -5.74 -1.48
C ARG A 487 -4.55 -6.35 -0.15
N TYR A 488 -3.49 -7.15 -0.17
CA TYR A 488 -2.80 -7.69 0.99
C TYR A 488 -1.29 -7.56 0.78
N TRP A 489 -0.56 -7.20 1.83
CA TRP A 489 0.89 -7.36 1.87
C TRP A 489 1.38 -7.79 3.24
N PHE A 490 2.51 -8.49 3.23
CA PHE A 490 3.20 -8.94 4.42
C PHE A 490 4.71 -8.82 4.23
N PHE A 491 5.41 -8.40 5.28
CA PHE A 491 6.86 -8.33 5.35
C PHE A 491 7.35 -8.91 6.68
N THR A 492 8.50 -9.57 6.66
CA THR A 492 9.19 -9.99 7.88
C THR A 492 10.70 -9.98 7.67
N THR A 493 11.46 -9.69 8.73
CA THR A 493 12.93 -9.65 8.68
C THR A 493 13.52 -11.02 8.97
N ASP A 494 14.49 -11.49 8.20
CA ASP A 494 15.29 -12.68 8.56
C ASP A 494 16.48 -12.31 9.46
N SER A 495 16.95 -11.07 9.34
CA SER A 495 18.01 -10.50 10.15
C SER A 495 17.74 -9.03 10.37
N ALA A 496 17.63 -8.63 11.63
CA ALA A 496 17.52 -7.23 12.03
C ALA A 496 18.16 -7.03 13.40
N TYR A 497 18.51 -5.79 13.70
CA TYR A 497 19.00 -5.41 15.01
C TYR A 497 18.54 -4.01 15.41
N SER A 498 18.45 -3.79 16.71
CA SER A 498 18.38 -2.45 17.32
C SER A 498 19.76 -2.01 17.77
N GLN A 499 20.13 -0.78 17.42
CA GLN A 499 21.40 -0.18 17.82
C GLN A 499 21.21 0.80 18.98
N PHE A 500 21.42 0.32 20.20
CA PHE A 500 21.44 1.19 21.38
C PHE A 500 22.73 2.03 21.45
N PRO A 501 22.67 3.29 21.93
CA PRO A 501 23.85 4.13 22.07
C PRO A 501 24.88 3.49 23.01
N GLY A 502 26.13 3.38 22.54
CA GLY A 502 27.23 2.80 23.31
C GLY A 502 27.12 1.30 23.61
N GLY A 503 26.07 0.62 23.11
CA GLY A 503 25.83 -0.80 23.30
C GLY A 503 26.14 -1.63 22.05
N SER A 504 26.27 -2.95 22.24
CA SER A 504 26.30 -3.90 21.13
C SER A 504 24.92 -3.99 20.45
N PRO A 505 24.86 -4.19 19.12
CA PRO A 505 23.61 -4.48 18.43
C PRO A 505 22.83 -5.61 19.10
N GLN A 506 21.54 -5.40 19.30
CA GLN A 506 20.63 -6.42 19.83
C GLN A 506 19.73 -6.94 18.73
N THR A 507 19.64 -8.26 18.56
CA THR A 507 18.81 -8.86 17.52
C THR A 507 17.35 -8.47 17.68
N THR A 508 16.69 -8.21 16.54
CA THR A 508 15.26 -7.95 16.46
C THR A 508 14.60 -8.81 15.38
N LYS A 509 13.29 -9.04 15.52
CA LYS A 509 12.43 -9.61 14.49
C LYS A 509 11.25 -8.68 14.27
N PHE A 510 11.01 -8.30 13.02
CA PHE A 510 9.87 -7.47 12.63
C PHE A 510 8.86 -8.25 11.81
N TYR A 511 7.60 -7.90 11.99
CA TYR A 511 6.46 -8.33 11.19
C TYR A 511 5.63 -7.11 10.82
N SER A 512 5.29 -6.97 9.55
CA SER A 512 4.42 -5.90 9.04
C SER A 512 3.38 -6.51 8.11
N GLU A 513 2.10 -6.31 8.41
CA GLU A 513 0.97 -6.83 7.63
C GLU A 513 -0.03 -5.70 7.39
N ARG A 514 -0.55 -5.58 6.17
CA ARG A 514 -1.69 -4.69 5.88
C ARG A 514 -2.57 -5.28 4.79
N TYR A 515 -3.87 -5.12 4.96
CA TYR A 515 -4.85 -5.53 3.96
C TYR A 515 -6.07 -4.63 3.97
N GLY A 516 -6.78 -4.60 2.85
CA GLY A 516 -7.92 -3.69 2.71
C GLY A 516 -8.60 -3.79 1.36
N GLY A 517 -9.63 -2.97 1.21
CA GLY A 517 -10.38 -2.79 -0.02
C GLY A 517 -10.15 -1.41 -0.61
N PHE A 518 -10.29 -1.30 -1.93
CA PHE A 518 -10.23 -0.02 -2.61
C PHE A 518 -11.30 0.14 -3.67
N LEU A 519 -11.66 1.41 -3.91
CA LEU A 519 -12.43 1.85 -5.07
C LEU A 519 -11.47 2.53 -6.05
N GLN A 520 -11.64 2.29 -7.34
CA GLN A 520 -10.81 2.91 -8.37
C GLN A 520 -11.64 3.55 -9.48
N ALA A 521 -11.07 4.59 -10.08
CA ALA A 521 -11.51 5.15 -11.35
C ALA A 521 -10.29 5.28 -12.27
N SER A 522 -10.42 4.88 -13.53
CA SER A 522 -9.32 4.89 -14.49
C SER A 522 -9.74 5.39 -15.86
N TYR A 523 -8.79 6.01 -16.55
CA TYR A 523 -8.91 6.48 -17.91
C TYR A 523 -7.86 5.86 -18.83
N LYS A 524 -8.27 5.44 -20.02
CA LYS A 524 -7.42 4.81 -21.03
C LYS A 524 -7.26 5.70 -22.27
N SER A 525 -6.00 6.00 -22.61
CA SER A 525 -5.59 6.79 -23.78
C SER A 525 -4.69 5.96 -24.74
N GLY A 526 -4.50 6.46 -25.95
CA GLY A 526 -3.75 5.76 -27.02
C GLY A 526 -4.62 4.93 -27.95
N GLU A 527 -3.99 4.01 -28.68
CA GLU A 527 -4.66 2.99 -29.50
C GLU A 527 -5.52 2.14 -28.56
N LEU A 528 -6.84 2.36 -28.60
CA LEU A 528 -7.78 1.45 -27.99
C LEU A 528 -7.74 0.15 -28.78
N ASP A 529 -7.94 -0.97 -28.09
CA ASP A 529 -8.05 -2.25 -28.76
C ASP A 529 -9.10 -2.14 -29.87
N THR A 530 -8.65 -2.35 -31.11
CA THR A 530 -9.42 -2.10 -32.33
C THR A 530 -10.72 -2.89 -32.44
N ALA A 531 -10.95 -3.88 -31.55
CA ALA A 531 -12.25 -4.53 -31.40
C ALA A 531 -13.32 -3.59 -30.80
N GLN A 532 -12.93 -2.65 -29.94
CA GLN A 532 -13.85 -1.69 -29.31
C GLN A 532 -14.23 -0.54 -30.26
N ALA A 533 -13.32 -0.13 -31.13
CA ALA A 533 -13.61 0.84 -32.19
C ALA A 533 -14.43 0.26 -33.36
N LYS A 534 -14.36 -1.07 -33.57
CA LYS A 534 -15.13 -1.76 -34.63
C LYS A 534 -16.60 -2.00 -34.30
N ALA A 535 -17.02 -1.81 -33.05
CA ALA A 535 -18.41 -1.95 -32.64
C ALA A 535 -19.31 -0.77 -33.08
N ASN A 536 -18.74 0.31 -33.65
CA ASN A 536 -19.49 1.46 -34.15
C ASN A 536 -19.88 1.38 -35.65
N GLY A 537 -20.14 0.18 -36.19
CA GLY A 537 -21.04 0.14 -37.35
C GLY A 537 -20.86 -0.90 -38.45
N ILE A 538 -20.44 -2.14 -38.18
CA ILE A 538 -20.93 -3.30 -38.96
C ILE A 538 -21.05 -4.50 -38.01
N ASP A 539 -22.28 -4.95 -37.79
CA ASP A 539 -22.61 -6.19 -37.10
C ASP A 539 -21.80 -7.34 -37.68
N LYS A 540 -20.79 -7.79 -36.94
CA LYS A 540 -20.27 -9.14 -37.08
C LYS A 540 -20.78 -9.89 -35.88
N GLU A 541 -21.74 -10.78 -36.13
CA GLU A 541 -22.17 -11.79 -35.17
C GLU A 541 -20.90 -12.37 -34.53
N PRO A 542 -20.78 -12.36 -33.18
CA PRO A 542 -19.59 -12.87 -32.52
C PRO A 542 -19.34 -14.28 -33.04
N PRO A 543 -18.09 -14.64 -33.42
CA PRO A 543 -17.81 -15.99 -33.86
C PRO A 543 -18.35 -16.95 -32.79
N PRO A 544 -18.98 -18.08 -33.17
CA PRO A 544 -19.54 -19.02 -32.20
C PRO A 544 -18.44 -19.41 -31.23
N VAL A 545 -18.57 -18.93 -29.99
CA VAL A 545 -17.66 -19.30 -28.91
C VAL A 545 -17.97 -20.75 -28.64
N MET A 546 -17.14 -21.66 -29.16
CA MET A 546 -17.15 -23.05 -28.74
C MET A 546 -17.13 -23.04 -27.20
N PRO A 547 -18.15 -23.61 -26.52
CA PRO A 547 -18.19 -23.62 -25.07
C PRO A 547 -16.88 -24.18 -24.54
N THR A 548 -16.27 -23.48 -23.59
CA THR A 548 -15.02 -23.97 -22.97
C THR A 548 -15.31 -25.30 -22.31
N ASN A 549 -14.67 -26.37 -22.79
CA ASN A 549 -14.75 -27.68 -22.16
C ASN A 549 -13.72 -27.76 -21.03
N TRP A 550 -14.23 -27.90 -19.81
CA TRP A 550 -13.46 -28.05 -18.58
C TRP A 550 -13.16 -29.51 -18.23
N ALA A 551 -13.77 -30.48 -18.92
CA ALA A 551 -13.55 -31.90 -18.64
C ALA A 551 -12.13 -32.34 -19.02
N GLY A 552 -11.54 -33.21 -18.18
CA GLY A 552 -10.21 -33.76 -18.36
C GLY A 552 -9.31 -33.57 -17.15
N VAL A 553 -8.06 -34.02 -17.28
CA VAL A 553 -7.01 -33.87 -16.27
C VAL A 553 -6.29 -32.55 -16.49
N TYR A 554 -5.98 -31.83 -15.42
CA TYR A 554 -5.18 -30.62 -15.44
C TYR A 554 -4.10 -30.65 -14.35
N LEU A 555 -3.03 -29.91 -14.58
CA LEU A 555 -2.00 -29.62 -13.59
C LEU A 555 -1.69 -28.12 -13.61
N GLY A 556 -1.30 -27.55 -12.48
CA GLY A 556 -1.06 -26.12 -12.39
C GLY A 556 -0.08 -25.73 -11.31
N GLY A 557 0.45 -24.53 -11.45
CA GLY A 557 1.26 -23.86 -10.44
C GLY A 557 0.48 -22.73 -9.80
N THR A 558 0.76 -22.43 -8.53
CA THR A 558 0.06 -21.43 -7.75
C THR A 558 1.03 -20.61 -6.90
N ILE A 559 0.78 -19.31 -6.83
CA ILE A 559 1.39 -18.38 -5.87
C ILE A 559 0.27 -17.73 -5.06
N GLY A 560 0.48 -17.51 -3.77
CA GLY A 560 -0.50 -16.89 -2.92
C GLY A 560 0.07 -16.34 -1.63
N ALA A 561 -0.80 -15.71 -0.87
CA ALA A 561 -0.53 -15.21 0.46
C ALA A 561 -1.53 -15.78 1.46
N GLY A 562 -1.10 -15.90 2.71
CA GLY A 562 -1.91 -16.46 3.78
C GLY A 562 -1.83 -15.64 5.05
N LYS A 563 -2.98 -15.46 5.69
CA LYS A 563 -3.13 -14.92 7.04
C LYS A 563 -3.74 -16.00 7.92
N GLY A 564 -3.17 -16.25 9.08
CA GLY A 564 -3.63 -17.28 9.99
C GLY A 564 -3.64 -16.85 11.44
N ARG A 565 -4.16 -17.72 12.28
CA ARG A 565 -4.14 -17.57 13.72
C ARG A 565 -3.99 -18.93 14.38
N SER A 566 -3.02 -19.03 15.28
CA SER A 566 -2.89 -20.16 16.20
C SER A 566 -3.36 -19.73 17.57
N HIS A 567 -4.44 -20.34 18.05
CA HIS A 567 -4.89 -20.23 19.45
C HIS A 567 -4.20 -21.30 20.28
N TYR A 568 -3.87 -20.97 21.52
CA TYR A 568 -3.21 -21.86 22.46
C TYR A 568 -4.16 -22.16 23.61
N ALA A 569 -4.36 -23.44 23.94
CA ALA A 569 -5.12 -23.79 25.14
C ALA A 569 -4.24 -23.54 26.36
N ASP A 570 -4.68 -22.65 27.23
CA ASP A 570 -3.96 -22.26 28.43
C ASP A 570 -4.35 -23.15 29.64
N PRO A 571 -3.38 -23.72 30.37
CA PRO A 571 -3.57 -24.19 31.76
C PRO A 571 -3.40 -23.08 32.83
N PHE A 572 -3.10 -21.86 32.43
CA PHE A 572 -2.86 -20.64 33.22
C PHE A 572 -3.85 -19.50 32.85
N PRO A 573 -3.77 -18.31 33.47
CA PRO A 573 -4.58 -17.15 33.08
C PRO A 573 -4.15 -16.53 31.74
N THR A 574 -5.14 -16.18 30.92
CA THR A 574 -4.95 -15.49 29.64
C THR A 574 -4.17 -14.18 29.84
N PRO A 575 -3.04 -13.96 29.12
CA PRO A 575 -2.31 -12.71 29.18
C PRO A 575 -3.09 -11.56 28.51
N VAL A 576 -2.69 -10.33 28.81
CA VAL A 576 -3.33 -9.11 28.27
C VAL A 576 -3.26 -9.04 26.73
N SER A 577 -2.19 -9.58 26.14
CA SER A 577 -1.96 -9.71 24.71
C SER A 577 -2.81 -10.78 24.01
N GLY A 578 -3.56 -11.59 24.77
CA GLY A 578 -4.36 -12.72 24.27
C GLY A 578 -3.61 -14.05 24.18
N ASP A 579 -4.36 -15.15 24.04
CA ASP A 579 -3.86 -16.54 23.97
C ASP A 579 -3.63 -17.03 22.53
N TYR A 580 -3.27 -16.13 21.61
CA TYR A 580 -3.14 -16.44 20.19
C TYR A 580 -1.92 -15.76 19.54
N ALA A 581 -1.42 -16.34 18.46
CA ALA A 581 -0.44 -15.72 17.57
C ALA A 581 -1.07 -15.49 16.19
N ASP A 582 -1.04 -14.24 15.71
CA ASP A 582 -1.39 -13.91 14.33
C ASP A 582 -0.22 -14.31 13.41
N LEU A 583 -0.55 -14.97 12.30
CA LEU A 583 0.40 -15.49 11.34
C LEU A 583 0.17 -14.80 9.99
N GLY A 584 1.24 -14.48 9.28
CA GLY A 584 1.17 -13.94 7.93
C GLY A 584 2.29 -14.49 7.06
N GLY A 585 2.07 -14.54 5.75
CA GLY A 585 3.14 -14.93 4.83
C GLY A 585 2.73 -15.29 3.43
N ALA A 586 3.64 -15.96 2.74
CA ALA A 586 3.52 -16.36 1.35
C ALA A 586 3.45 -17.88 1.21
N MET A 587 2.87 -18.33 0.09
CA MET A 587 2.87 -19.73 -0.30
C MET A 587 3.06 -19.87 -1.81
N PHE A 588 3.72 -20.94 -2.22
CA PHE A 588 3.83 -21.33 -3.62
C PHE A 588 3.79 -22.85 -3.76
N GLY A 589 3.27 -23.34 -4.87
CA GLY A 589 3.18 -24.78 -5.08
C GLY A 589 2.38 -25.12 -6.32
N GLY A 590 1.66 -26.24 -6.27
CA GLY A 590 0.91 -26.70 -7.43
C GLY A 590 -0.24 -27.63 -7.07
N GLN A 591 -0.99 -27.95 -8.12
CA GLN A 591 -2.18 -28.79 -8.05
C GLN A 591 -2.28 -29.71 -9.26
N ILE A 592 -2.94 -30.84 -9.05
CA ILE A 592 -3.40 -31.75 -10.09
C ILE A 592 -4.86 -32.07 -9.84
N GLY A 593 -5.68 -32.05 -10.88
CA GLY A 593 -7.08 -32.39 -10.74
C GLY A 593 -7.67 -33.02 -11.98
N ILE A 594 -8.87 -33.56 -11.79
CA ILE A 594 -9.69 -34.14 -12.85
C ILE A 594 -11.08 -33.54 -12.77
N ASN A 595 -11.60 -33.11 -13.91
CA ASN A 595 -12.95 -32.57 -14.04
C ASN A 595 -13.81 -33.49 -14.92
N TYR A 596 -15.06 -33.64 -14.51
CA TYR A 596 -16.16 -34.12 -15.30
C TYR A 596 -17.14 -32.96 -15.52
N GLN A 597 -17.56 -32.74 -16.76
CA GLN A 597 -18.51 -31.68 -17.10
C GLN A 597 -19.79 -32.26 -17.72
N THR A 598 -20.94 -31.83 -17.22
CA THR A 598 -22.27 -32.14 -17.77
C THR A 598 -23.09 -30.86 -17.91
N GLY A 599 -23.30 -30.43 -19.16
CA GLY A 599 -23.82 -29.08 -19.45
C GLY A 599 -22.90 -28.00 -18.87
N SER A 600 -23.48 -27.05 -18.14
CA SER A 600 -22.75 -26.01 -17.42
C SER A 600 -22.16 -26.47 -16.08
N TRP A 601 -22.52 -27.67 -15.58
CA TRP A 601 -22.01 -28.14 -14.28
C TRP A 601 -20.67 -28.85 -14.44
N VAL A 602 -19.70 -28.46 -13.62
CA VAL A 602 -18.38 -29.10 -13.52
C VAL A 602 -18.24 -29.70 -12.14
N LEU A 603 -17.91 -30.98 -12.08
CA LEU A 603 -17.55 -31.71 -10.87
C LEU A 603 -16.09 -32.09 -10.98
N GLY A 604 -15.31 -31.93 -9.93
CA GLY A 604 -13.90 -32.29 -9.97
C GLY A 604 -13.34 -32.76 -8.64
N LEU A 605 -12.19 -33.44 -8.74
CA LEU A 605 -11.34 -33.79 -7.61
C LEU A 605 -9.96 -33.15 -7.86
N GLU A 606 -9.39 -32.54 -6.83
CA GLU A 606 -8.11 -31.84 -6.90
C GLU A 606 -7.24 -32.19 -5.69
N ALA A 607 -5.98 -32.57 -5.94
CA ALA A 607 -4.94 -32.66 -4.94
C ALA A 607 -3.99 -31.47 -5.12
N SER A 608 -3.69 -30.79 -4.01
CA SER A 608 -2.84 -29.60 -3.98
C SER A 608 -1.82 -29.66 -2.86
N GLY A 609 -0.66 -29.05 -3.07
CA GLY A 609 0.41 -28.94 -2.10
C GLY A 609 1.24 -27.68 -2.31
N TYR A 610 1.59 -27.02 -1.21
CA TYR A 610 2.26 -25.73 -1.20
C TYR A 610 3.40 -25.73 -0.18
N TRP A 611 4.56 -25.21 -0.58
CA TRP A 611 5.53 -24.67 0.36
C TRP A 611 4.97 -23.35 0.89
N ALA A 612 5.10 -23.15 2.19
CA ALA A 612 4.61 -21.96 2.87
C ALA A 612 5.70 -21.40 3.77
N ASN A 613 5.63 -20.09 3.97
CA ASN A 613 6.34 -19.42 5.04
C ASN A 613 5.32 -18.49 5.71
N VAL A 614 4.37 -19.08 6.44
CA VAL A 614 3.32 -18.36 7.15
C VAL A 614 3.62 -18.44 8.64
N GLN A 615 4.01 -17.33 9.25
CA GLN A 615 4.65 -17.32 10.56
C GLN A 615 4.23 -16.14 11.43
N GLY A 616 4.38 -16.29 12.74
CA GLY A 616 4.15 -15.24 13.72
C GLY A 616 4.46 -15.67 15.14
N THR A 617 4.54 -14.69 16.04
CA THR A 617 4.86 -14.85 17.46
C THR A 617 3.96 -13.97 18.32
N ASN A 618 3.69 -14.40 19.55
CA ASN A 618 3.02 -13.57 20.56
C ASN A 618 3.40 -14.01 21.99
N THR A 619 2.82 -13.38 22.99
CA THR A 619 2.84 -13.77 24.40
C THR A 619 1.52 -14.46 24.66
N CYS A 620 1.51 -15.78 24.87
CA CYS A 620 0.26 -16.57 24.87
C CYS A 620 -0.18 -17.08 26.26
N PHE A 621 0.64 -16.89 27.29
CA PHE A 621 0.40 -17.47 28.62
C PHE A 621 0.87 -16.51 29.71
N GLY A 622 0.10 -16.32 30.78
CA GLY A 622 0.52 -15.57 31.98
C GLY A 622 0.89 -16.49 33.16
N ALA A 623 1.85 -16.12 34.02
CA ALA A 623 2.20 -16.90 35.22
C ALA A 623 1.59 -16.35 36.54
N PHE A 624 1.18 -17.22 37.50
CA PHE A 624 0.75 -16.88 38.89
C PHE A 624 1.11 -17.99 39.94
N PRO A 625 1.22 -17.69 41.27
CA PRO A 625 1.02 -16.41 41.95
C PRO A 625 2.23 -15.82 42.72
N SER A 626 2.30 -14.48 42.71
CA SER A 626 3.01 -13.53 43.61
C SER A 626 4.53 -13.32 43.46
N PRO A 627 4.99 -12.10 43.08
CA PRO A 627 4.28 -11.02 42.39
C PRO A 627 5.05 -10.65 41.12
N GLN A 628 4.97 -11.47 40.08
CA GLN A 628 5.64 -11.27 38.79
C GLN A 628 4.81 -11.94 37.70
N ILE A 629 3.99 -11.18 36.96
CA ILE A 629 3.31 -11.71 35.76
C ILE A 629 4.41 -11.98 34.73
N ALA A 630 4.94 -13.18 34.59
CA ALA A 630 5.86 -13.50 33.50
C ALA A 630 5.05 -14.07 32.33
N GLY A 631 5.01 -13.36 31.20
CA GLY A 631 4.40 -13.86 29.97
C GLY A 631 5.30 -14.88 29.27
N PHE A 632 4.78 -16.03 28.84
CA PHE A 632 5.53 -16.97 28.00
C PHE A 632 5.28 -16.70 26.52
N ASN A 633 6.37 -16.59 25.77
CA ASN A 633 6.31 -16.37 24.34
C ASN A 633 6.01 -17.67 23.60
N CYS A 634 5.13 -17.56 22.63
CA CYS A 634 4.69 -18.59 21.71
C CYS A 634 5.03 -18.15 20.28
N GLY A 635 5.21 -19.12 19.39
CA GLY A 635 5.36 -18.88 17.97
C GLY A 635 4.90 -20.09 17.17
N SER A 636 4.42 -19.83 15.97
CA SER A 636 4.03 -20.86 15.01
C SER A 636 4.48 -20.47 13.62
N GLN A 637 4.93 -21.47 12.87
CA GLN A 637 5.32 -21.36 11.48
C GLN A 637 4.75 -22.54 10.70
N ILE A 638 4.05 -22.26 9.62
CA ILE A 638 3.55 -23.26 8.67
C ILE A 638 4.53 -23.30 7.51
N ASP A 639 5.24 -24.42 7.37
CA ASP A 639 6.28 -24.68 6.38
C ASP A 639 5.71 -25.27 5.08
N ALA A 640 4.58 -25.96 5.20
CA ALA A 640 3.85 -26.50 4.06
C ALA A 640 2.37 -26.68 4.41
N LEU A 641 1.52 -26.64 3.40
CA LEU A 641 0.12 -27.05 3.53
C LEU A 641 -0.38 -27.70 2.24
N GLY A 642 -1.37 -28.57 2.36
CA GLY A 642 -1.95 -29.26 1.21
C GLY A 642 -3.40 -29.65 1.46
N ALA A 643 -4.09 -30.01 0.39
CA ALA A 643 -5.49 -30.43 0.46
C ALA A 643 -5.87 -31.42 -0.64
N LEU A 644 -6.80 -32.32 -0.31
CA LEU A 644 -7.54 -33.14 -1.26
C LEU A 644 -8.99 -32.66 -1.24
N THR A 645 -9.44 -32.06 -2.34
CA THR A 645 -10.74 -31.38 -2.39
C THR A 645 -11.62 -31.93 -3.50
N GLY A 646 -12.92 -31.99 -3.23
CA GLY A 646 -13.93 -32.02 -4.27
C GLY A 646 -14.33 -30.58 -4.64
N ARG A 647 -14.58 -30.34 -5.92
CA ARG A 647 -15.10 -29.04 -6.40
C ARG A 647 -16.37 -29.21 -7.21
N VAL A 648 -17.30 -28.28 -7.03
CA VAL A 648 -18.53 -28.15 -7.82
C VAL A 648 -18.56 -26.73 -8.37
N GLY A 649 -18.73 -26.61 -9.68
CA GLY A 649 -18.74 -25.32 -10.35
C GLY A 649 -19.73 -25.20 -11.48
N TYR A 650 -19.98 -23.96 -11.86
CA TYR A 650 -20.85 -23.55 -12.94
C TYR A 650 -20.03 -22.81 -14.01
N ALA A 651 -20.01 -23.39 -15.20
CA ALA A 651 -19.29 -22.91 -16.36
C ALA A 651 -20.22 -22.12 -17.29
N PHE A 652 -19.76 -20.94 -17.69
CA PHE A 652 -20.37 -20.09 -18.70
C PHE A 652 -19.27 -19.41 -19.50
N ASP A 653 -19.41 -19.40 -20.83
CA ASP A 653 -18.41 -18.89 -21.76
C ASP A 653 -17.00 -19.49 -21.55
N ARG A 654 -16.10 -18.69 -20.95
CA ARG A 654 -14.72 -19.02 -20.59
C ARG A 654 -14.49 -19.04 -19.08
N THR A 655 -15.55 -18.83 -18.30
CA THR A 655 -15.48 -18.67 -16.85
C THR A 655 -16.07 -19.90 -16.17
N LEU A 656 -15.41 -20.34 -15.09
CA LEU A 656 -15.88 -21.35 -14.17
C LEU A 656 -15.88 -20.74 -12.77
N LEU A 657 -17.06 -20.56 -12.19
CA LEU A 657 -17.20 -20.25 -10.77
C LEU A 657 -17.37 -21.54 -10.00
N TYR A 658 -16.67 -21.72 -8.89
CA TYR A 658 -16.74 -22.97 -8.13
C TYR A 658 -16.58 -22.75 -6.64
N VAL A 659 -17.09 -23.73 -5.89
CA VAL A 659 -16.76 -23.96 -4.49
C VAL A 659 -15.99 -25.27 -4.39
N LYS A 660 -15.05 -25.35 -3.46
CA LYS A 660 -14.29 -26.56 -3.17
C LYS A 660 -14.20 -26.80 -1.67
N GLY A 661 -14.10 -28.06 -1.28
CA GLY A 661 -13.90 -28.45 0.11
C GLY A 661 -13.40 -29.88 0.24
N GLY A 662 -12.76 -30.18 1.37
CA GLY A 662 -12.21 -31.52 1.61
C GLY A 662 -11.24 -31.57 2.77
N SER A 663 -10.43 -32.62 2.81
CA SER A 663 -9.40 -32.78 3.84
C SER A 663 -8.18 -31.91 3.53
N ALA A 664 -7.57 -31.39 4.58
CA ALA A 664 -6.37 -30.58 4.50
C ALA A 664 -5.35 -31.04 5.53
N TRP A 665 -4.08 -30.72 5.29
CA TRP A 665 -3.00 -30.94 6.23
C TRP A 665 -2.00 -29.79 6.18
N ASP A 666 -1.27 -29.59 7.28
CA ASP A 666 -0.14 -28.68 7.35
C ASP A 666 1.13 -29.40 7.83
N ARG A 667 2.27 -28.75 7.62
CA ARG A 667 3.51 -29.01 8.35
C ARG A 667 3.78 -27.77 9.17
N GLN A 668 3.61 -27.87 10.47
CA GLN A 668 3.70 -26.75 11.40
C GLN A 668 4.84 -26.97 12.40
N THR A 669 5.67 -25.95 12.55
CA THR A 669 6.68 -25.83 13.59
C THR A 669 6.20 -24.85 14.65
N ASN A 670 6.13 -25.31 15.91
CA ASN A 670 5.74 -24.50 17.06
C ASN A 670 6.95 -24.23 17.96
N GLN A 671 7.00 -23.03 18.53
CA GLN A 671 8.05 -22.59 19.44
C GLN A 671 7.44 -22.05 20.74
N PHE A 672 8.03 -22.43 21.88
CA PHE A 672 7.71 -21.88 23.19
C PHE A 672 9.00 -21.42 23.87
N ASN A 673 9.03 -20.18 24.33
CA ASN A 673 10.17 -19.64 25.07
C ASN A 673 9.83 -19.60 26.56
N THR A 674 10.40 -20.53 27.31
CA THR A 674 10.28 -20.61 28.78
C THR A 674 11.52 -20.05 29.47
N GLY A 675 12.29 -19.21 28.76
CA GLY A 675 13.56 -18.65 29.20
C GLY A 675 13.53 -18.02 30.60
N GLY A 676 12.43 -17.35 30.95
CA GLY A 676 12.23 -16.72 32.26
C GLY A 676 11.96 -17.68 33.43
N ILE A 677 11.72 -18.98 33.18
CA ILE A 677 11.53 -20.00 34.24
C ILE A 677 12.56 -21.12 34.14
N SER A 678 12.67 -21.75 32.98
CA SER A 678 13.52 -22.94 32.78
C SER A 678 14.70 -22.70 31.84
N GLY A 679 14.91 -21.48 31.36
CA GLY A 679 16.03 -21.13 30.47
C GLY A 679 16.01 -21.84 29.11
N THR A 680 14.87 -22.40 28.68
CA THR A 680 14.78 -23.30 27.51
C THR A 680 13.89 -22.71 26.42
N ILE A 681 14.27 -22.91 25.16
CA ILE A 681 13.35 -22.79 24.01
C ILE A 681 12.94 -24.19 23.60
N LEU A 682 11.65 -24.46 23.58
CA LEU A 682 11.08 -25.71 23.10
C LEU A 682 10.61 -25.49 21.67
N THR A 683 11.01 -26.37 20.76
CA THR A 683 10.58 -26.36 19.36
C THR A 683 10.05 -27.74 18.99
N ASN A 684 8.93 -27.78 18.25
CA ASN A 684 8.41 -29.04 17.75
C ASN A 684 7.73 -28.90 16.39
N GLY A 685 8.05 -29.80 15.46
CA GLY A 685 7.46 -29.87 14.12
C GLY A 685 6.51 -31.04 13.94
N ASN A 686 5.26 -30.77 13.62
CA ASN A 686 4.20 -31.77 13.42
C ASN A 686 3.49 -31.61 12.08
N THR A 687 2.71 -32.64 11.76
CA THR A 687 1.72 -32.56 10.68
C THR A 687 0.34 -32.63 11.30
N ASN A 688 -0.44 -31.57 11.14
CA ASN A 688 -1.81 -31.52 11.62
C ASN A 688 -2.75 -31.83 10.45
N TRP A 689 -3.88 -32.49 10.77
CA TRP A 689 -4.92 -32.81 9.81
C TRP A 689 -6.18 -32.04 10.16
N GLY A 690 -6.85 -31.57 9.12
CA GLY A 690 -8.08 -30.82 9.27
C GLY A 690 -8.85 -30.76 7.97
N TRP A 691 -9.51 -29.63 7.74
CA TRP A 691 -10.39 -29.45 6.60
C TRP A 691 -10.20 -28.08 5.96
N THR A 692 -10.65 -27.97 4.72
CA THR A 692 -10.68 -26.71 3.99
C THR A 692 -12.01 -26.51 3.28
N VAL A 693 -12.41 -25.25 3.16
CA VAL A 693 -13.50 -24.80 2.30
C VAL A 693 -13.07 -23.53 1.60
N GLY A 694 -13.46 -23.37 0.34
CA GLY A 694 -13.11 -22.19 -0.44
C GLY A 694 -13.94 -22.05 -1.70
N GLY A 695 -13.70 -20.95 -2.39
CA GLY A 695 -14.32 -20.65 -3.67
C GLY A 695 -13.33 -19.98 -4.60
N GLY A 696 -13.62 -20.04 -5.88
CA GLY A 696 -12.76 -19.41 -6.88
C GLY A 696 -13.45 -19.15 -8.20
N LEU A 697 -12.76 -18.34 -8.99
CA LEU A 697 -13.06 -18.05 -10.38
C LEU A 697 -11.89 -18.57 -11.21
N GLU A 698 -12.17 -19.48 -12.15
CA GLU A 698 -11.21 -19.96 -13.13
C GLU A 698 -11.61 -19.46 -14.53
N TYR A 699 -10.66 -18.88 -15.27
CA TYR A 699 -10.90 -18.30 -16.59
C TYR A 699 -9.98 -18.94 -17.63
N ALA A 700 -10.56 -19.43 -18.73
CA ALA A 700 -9.85 -20.06 -19.83
C ALA A 700 -9.20 -19.02 -20.75
N LEU A 701 -7.89 -18.83 -20.55
CA LEU A 701 -7.02 -17.96 -21.33
C LEU A 701 -6.85 -18.51 -22.75
N LEU A 702 -6.47 -19.78 -22.89
CA LEU A 702 -6.32 -20.50 -24.16
C LEU A 702 -7.05 -21.86 -24.05
N PRO A 703 -7.25 -22.62 -25.15
CA PRO A 703 -7.99 -23.90 -25.10
C PRO A 703 -7.52 -24.89 -24.01
N ASN A 704 -6.23 -24.86 -23.66
CA ASN A 704 -5.63 -25.69 -22.63
C ASN A 704 -5.04 -24.91 -21.46
N TRP A 705 -5.10 -23.57 -21.45
CA TRP A 705 -4.55 -22.76 -20.36
C TRP A 705 -5.65 -21.97 -19.67
N SER A 706 -5.69 -22.04 -18.35
CA SER A 706 -6.59 -21.24 -17.51
C SER A 706 -5.83 -20.58 -16.36
N MET A 707 -6.41 -19.53 -15.82
CA MET A 707 -5.97 -18.89 -14.59
C MET A 707 -7.06 -19.01 -13.53
N ALA A 708 -6.68 -19.15 -12.26
CA ALA A 708 -7.61 -19.28 -11.14
C ALA A 708 -7.31 -18.25 -10.07
N LEU A 709 -8.32 -17.50 -9.65
CA LEU A 709 -8.31 -16.72 -8.40
C LEU A 709 -9.05 -17.52 -7.34
N GLU A 710 -8.38 -17.86 -6.25
CA GLU A 710 -8.92 -18.71 -5.18
C GLU A 710 -8.83 -18.02 -3.82
N TYR A 711 -9.90 -18.17 -3.03
CA TYR A 711 -9.90 -17.94 -1.59
C TYR A 711 -10.19 -19.24 -0.85
N LYS A 712 -9.38 -19.59 0.16
CA LYS A 712 -9.56 -20.81 0.96
C LYS A 712 -9.41 -20.52 2.44
N TYR A 713 -10.32 -21.08 3.24
CA TYR A 713 -10.20 -21.18 4.68
C TYR A 713 -9.74 -22.60 5.03
N TYR A 714 -8.80 -22.70 5.95
CA TYR A 714 -8.24 -23.92 6.51
C TYR A 714 -8.42 -23.90 8.03
N ASP A 715 -8.82 -25.04 8.59
CA ASP A 715 -8.77 -25.30 10.03
C ASP A 715 -8.06 -26.63 10.23
N PHE A 716 -6.84 -26.55 10.77
CA PHE A 716 -5.97 -27.68 11.05
C PHE A 716 -6.16 -28.23 12.47
N GLY A 717 -7.07 -27.64 13.26
CA GLY A 717 -7.36 -28.08 14.62
C GLY A 717 -6.15 -28.03 15.54
N LYS A 718 -6.05 -29.03 16.41
CA LYS A 718 -5.06 -29.09 17.50
C LYS A 718 -3.72 -29.61 17.01
N SER A 719 -2.64 -29.02 17.52
CA SER A 719 -1.32 -29.62 17.45
C SER A 719 -1.10 -30.63 18.59
N PRO A 720 -0.24 -31.66 18.39
CA PRO A 720 0.22 -32.52 19.47
C PRO A 720 0.81 -31.73 20.65
N VAL A 721 0.56 -32.24 21.87
CA VAL A 721 0.96 -31.62 23.14
C VAL A 721 2.45 -31.81 23.42
N PHE A 722 3.10 -30.77 23.94
CA PHE A 722 4.42 -30.83 24.58
C PHE A 722 4.31 -30.75 26.08
N THR A 723 5.24 -31.40 26.78
CA THR A 723 5.44 -31.23 28.21
C THR A 723 6.92 -30.98 28.47
N THR A 724 7.22 -30.17 29.48
CA THR A 724 8.60 -29.95 29.94
C THR A 724 8.68 -30.05 31.46
N ALA A 725 9.69 -30.76 31.96
CA ALA A 725 9.93 -30.88 33.39
C ALA A 725 10.14 -29.51 34.06
N GLY A 726 10.69 -28.54 33.32
CA GLY A 726 10.91 -27.17 33.80
C GLY A 726 9.63 -26.38 34.12
N LEU A 727 8.47 -26.87 33.67
CA LEU A 727 7.14 -26.31 33.97
C LEU A 727 6.24 -27.34 34.67
N GLY A 728 6.81 -28.32 35.36
CA GLY A 728 6.02 -29.36 36.04
C GLY A 728 5.22 -30.24 35.08
N SER A 729 5.69 -30.42 33.84
CA SER A 729 5.05 -31.22 32.79
C SER A 729 3.67 -30.72 32.34
N VAL A 730 3.42 -29.42 32.47
CA VAL A 730 2.22 -28.76 31.96
C VAL A 730 2.10 -28.96 30.43
N PRO A 731 0.89 -29.29 29.91
CA PRO A 731 0.66 -29.48 28.48
C PRO A 731 0.63 -28.13 27.74
N LEU A 732 1.48 -27.99 26.71
CA LEU A 732 1.57 -26.82 25.85
C LEU A 732 1.37 -27.22 24.39
N SER A 733 0.41 -26.60 23.70
CA SER A 733 0.22 -26.75 22.26
C SER A 733 -0.80 -25.74 21.73
N PRO A 734 -0.71 -25.36 20.44
CA PRO A 734 -1.85 -24.80 19.73
C PRO A 734 -3.08 -25.72 19.87
N ASN A 735 -4.21 -25.16 20.30
CA ASN A 735 -5.49 -25.87 20.37
C ASN A 735 -6.35 -25.69 19.11
N SER A 736 -6.01 -24.72 18.28
CA SER A 736 -6.56 -24.50 16.95
C SER A 736 -5.55 -23.70 16.13
N THR A 737 -5.30 -24.12 14.89
CA THR A 737 -4.60 -23.32 13.88
C THR A 737 -5.52 -23.14 12.69
N THR A 738 -5.81 -21.88 12.33
CA THR A 738 -6.64 -21.53 11.17
C THR A 738 -5.85 -20.66 10.20
N VAL A 739 -6.11 -20.80 8.90
CA VAL A 739 -5.45 -20.01 7.85
C VAL A 739 -6.45 -19.65 6.76
N GLN A 740 -6.46 -18.39 6.35
CA GLN A 740 -7.13 -17.88 5.17
C GLN A 740 -6.09 -17.58 4.11
N THR A 741 -6.29 -18.06 2.90
CA THR A 741 -5.37 -17.83 1.78
C THR A 741 -6.09 -17.20 0.60
N VAL A 742 -5.38 -16.34 -0.12
CA VAL A 742 -5.75 -15.86 -1.45
C VAL A 742 -4.62 -16.22 -2.41
N SER A 743 -4.96 -16.77 -3.58
CA SER A 743 -3.95 -17.24 -4.52
C SER A 743 -4.33 -17.09 -5.98
N LEU A 744 -3.31 -16.91 -6.81
CA LEU A 744 -3.37 -16.92 -8.28
C LEU A 744 -2.73 -18.22 -8.78
N GLY A 745 -3.54 -19.06 -9.42
CA GLY A 745 -3.13 -20.29 -10.07
C GLY A 745 -3.10 -20.16 -11.60
N VAL A 746 -2.20 -20.88 -12.25
CA VAL A 746 -2.19 -21.08 -13.71
C VAL A 746 -2.22 -22.58 -13.98
N ASN A 747 -3.25 -23.03 -14.69
CA ASN A 747 -3.50 -24.44 -14.97
C ASN A 747 -3.32 -24.75 -16.46
N TYR A 748 -2.75 -25.93 -16.73
CA TYR A 748 -2.68 -26.54 -18.04
C TYR A 748 -3.53 -27.81 -18.08
N LYS A 749 -4.54 -27.84 -18.95
CA LYS A 749 -5.39 -29.01 -19.22
C LYS A 749 -4.68 -29.93 -20.22
N LEU A 750 -4.52 -31.20 -19.83
CA LEU A 750 -3.87 -32.21 -20.66
C LEU A 750 -4.75 -32.57 -21.87
N PRO A 751 -4.16 -32.67 -23.08
CA PRO A 751 -4.85 -33.24 -24.22
C PRO A 751 -5.19 -34.70 -23.94
N ILE A 752 -6.46 -35.09 -24.12
CA ILE A 752 -6.85 -36.50 -24.06
C ILE A 752 -6.36 -37.16 -25.36
N LEU A 753 -5.42 -38.11 -25.24
CA LEU A 753 -5.00 -38.95 -26.36
C LEU A 753 -6.22 -39.78 -26.84
N GLY A 754 -6.88 -39.38 -27.93
CA GLY A 754 -7.87 -40.22 -28.61
C GLY A 754 -9.19 -39.59 -29.05
N ALA A 755 -9.47 -38.32 -28.77
CA ALA A 755 -10.65 -37.64 -29.34
C ALA A 755 -10.22 -36.79 -30.56
N ARG A 756 -10.30 -37.38 -31.76
CA ARG A 756 -10.31 -36.65 -33.04
C ARG A 756 -11.73 -36.34 -33.45
#